data_AF-A0A9D7CXB4-F1
#
_entry.id   AF-A0A9D7CXB4-F1
#
_cell.length_a   1.000
_cell.length_b   1.000
_cell.length_c   1.000
_cell.angle_alpha   90.00
_cell.angle_beta   90.00
_cell.angle_gamma   90.00
#
_symmetry.space_group_name_H-M   'P 1'
#
loop_
_entity.id
_entity.type
_entity.pdbx_description
1 polymer ?
#
loop_
_entity_poly.entity_id
_entity_poly.type
_entity_poly.pdbx_seq_one_letter_code
_entity_poly.pdbx_strand_id
1 'polypeptide(L)'
;MKKAELLRTTKLAERQGPWLLLSIISCGIFGGWALASSAGALANVDAHWFAAILRGYTAPGIALGVVSVLSMLVTGWYSVRKRRRPVGSQATMMTWLWVHVYGGLVAFVLATLHAGPGIVSFEFSSGKVLWFLLLAVVMTGVVWRLVYAWVPPVAGPQVVNYSKAGSARRAAEQETEIEKLAAGKSRELHEAKALLLAAAREGAELAAIAARVPTAEQGAFGEMARIALSRHRALRRVKLQDKYTKRLQGLRVLHVPLTLFFGGLLVVHVLGAFDVLPKTLSPETTKDGPFAAFAPSESCKGCHGAIYAQWADSMHAHALRSPLTIAQNNLDVAISLKGAAYPDPKRVCIHCHAPTGAMATTETTLPLPGGAAMNEGISCVACHAHAEPSVPGGGGFRSQLLAKLEPGRKYYGPLTAPVGNANHRSEASPMFQKPEQICASCHNVHLDRDADGKIVKGVDLVLQTTYDEFREYQAAGGGASCPTCHMPVVPGLTRAADTALVPFEQDKDAPPRVVHDHSFVGVDYPLDTVQERDPQAPKRAALLRGAASVAFEAPPTVEAGKLKFQIALTNQTGHNLPTGFAFARQMWLEVVATGPAGEVLFSSGKVAKPSSDLCDASTLDDDLKKHVVGCDAADPQLVNVQLKLIDRIAVLPDAKGAPSKDDRGEFVVVGGRDAHETVLQHPEGGAIARKRPATKEAVVPLRPLEKRTFGYAVALPRGVAKGTGTLSVRLLFRNVPPYFVRALGALQAPDEKVKVGALVDRLQIVEMAALKGAF
;
A
#
# COMPACT_ATOMS: atom_id res chain seq x y z
N MET A 1 53.12 -48.61 -7.93
CA MET A 1 53.57 -47.44 -7.15
C MET A 1 52.74 -47.36 -5.87
N LYS A 2 53.39 -47.35 -4.70
CA LYS A 2 52.69 -47.42 -3.40
C LYS A 2 51.91 -46.10 -3.17
N LYS A 3 50.71 -46.20 -2.59
CA LYS A 3 49.77 -45.09 -2.30
C LYS A 3 50.43 -43.87 -1.61
N ALA A 4 51.51 -44.09 -0.88
CA ALA A 4 52.32 -43.06 -0.22
C ALA A 4 53.09 -42.14 -1.18
N GLU A 5 53.48 -42.65 -2.36
CA GLU A 5 54.28 -41.93 -3.35
C GLU A 5 53.40 -41.01 -4.22
N LEU A 6 52.17 -41.43 -4.52
CA LEU A 6 51.16 -40.61 -5.22
C LEU A 6 50.69 -39.40 -4.38
N LEU A 7 50.67 -39.54 -3.05
CA LEU A 7 50.27 -38.45 -2.15
C LEU A 7 51.35 -37.34 -2.07
N ARG A 8 52.64 -37.67 -2.30
CA ARG A 8 53.73 -36.68 -2.27
C ARG A 8 53.74 -35.75 -3.49
N THR A 9 53.14 -36.13 -4.62
CA THR A 9 53.21 -35.35 -5.88
C THR A 9 51.97 -34.49 -6.15
N THR A 10 50.83 -34.75 -5.49
CA THR A 10 49.60 -33.95 -5.65
C THR A 10 49.57 -32.77 -4.67
N LYS A 11 49.30 -31.55 -5.17
CA LYS A 11 49.14 -30.34 -4.32
C LYS A 11 48.00 -30.56 -3.32
N LEU A 12 48.08 -29.98 -2.11
CA LEU A 12 47.05 -30.10 -1.07
C LEU A 12 45.65 -29.69 -1.59
N ALA A 13 45.59 -28.68 -2.47
CA ALA A 13 44.38 -28.22 -3.15
C ALA A 13 43.69 -29.28 -4.05
N GLU A 14 44.39 -30.37 -4.40
CA GLU A 14 43.87 -31.44 -5.27
C GLU A 14 43.48 -32.69 -4.46
N ARG A 15 43.78 -32.75 -3.15
CA ARG A 15 43.51 -33.91 -2.28
C ARG A 15 42.06 -33.90 -1.78
N GLN A 16 41.29 -34.95 -2.05
CA GLN A 16 39.84 -34.98 -1.77
C GLN A 16 39.45 -34.96 -0.28
N GLY A 17 40.25 -35.55 0.61
CA GLY A 17 39.89 -35.79 2.02
C GLY A 17 39.71 -34.53 2.87
N PRO A 18 40.72 -33.65 2.98
CA PRO A 18 40.65 -32.45 3.83
C PRO A 18 39.48 -31.53 3.49
N TRP A 19 39.15 -31.42 2.20
CA TRP A 19 38.13 -30.49 1.75
C TRP A 19 36.70 -31.04 1.78
N LEU A 20 36.53 -32.36 1.63
CA LEU A 20 35.25 -33.01 1.87
C LEU A 20 34.86 -32.89 3.35
N LEU A 21 35.83 -33.07 4.25
CA LEU A 21 35.66 -32.85 5.68
C LEU A 21 35.26 -31.41 5.97
N LEU A 22 35.95 -30.43 5.39
CA LEU A 22 35.59 -29.01 5.52
C LEU A 22 34.15 -28.73 5.05
N SER A 23 33.74 -29.31 3.93
CA SER A 23 32.39 -29.10 3.37
C SER A 23 31.30 -29.65 4.29
N ILE A 24 31.51 -30.84 4.87
CA ILE A 24 30.60 -31.46 5.84
C ILE A 24 30.52 -30.60 7.10
N ILE A 25 31.67 -30.13 7.61
CA ILE A 25 31.74 -29.26 8.78
C ILE A 25 31.00 -27.95 8.52
N SER A 26 31.21 -27.30 7.37
CA SER A 26 30.51 -26.06 7.03
C SER A 26 28.99 -26.27 6.97
N CYS A 27 28.50 -27.28 6.25
CA CYS A 27 27.06 -27.58 6.22
C CYS A 27 26.49 -27.87 7.62
N GLY A 28 27.24 -28.59 8.46
CA GLY A 28 26.85 -28.90 9.84
C GLY A 28 26.81 -27.66 10.74
N ILE A 29 27.82 -26.79 10.67
CA ILE A 29 27.89 -25.54 11.44
C ILE A 29 26.74 -24.61 11.05
N PHE A 30 26.53 -24.38 9.75
CA PHE A 30 25.47 -23.48 9.30
C PHE A 30 24.07 -24.05 9.55
N GLY A 31 23.89 -25.37 9.41
CA GLY A 31 22.65 -26.04 9.80
C GLY A 31 22.37 -25.97 11.31
N GLY A 32 23.38 -26.22 12.14
CA GLY A 32 23.29 -26.11 13.58
C GLY A 32 23.06 -24.68 14.07
N TRP A 33 23.71 -23.70 13.44
CA TRP A 33 23.49 -22.27 13.69
C TRP A 33 22.05 -21.85 13.34
N ALA A 34 21.55 -22.27 12.17
CA ALA A 34 20.17 -21.99 11.76
C ALA A 34 19.15 -22.61 12.74
N LEU A 35 19.38 -23.84 13.19
CA LEU A 35 18.53 -24.49 14.20
C LEU A 35 18.60 -23.78 15.56
N ALA A 36 19.80 -23.46 16.05
CA ALA A 36 19.99 -22.79 17.33
C ALA A 36 19.35 -21.38 17.35
N SER A 37 19.46 -20.63 16.26
CA SER A 37 18.80 -19.33 16.13
C SER A 37 17.27 -19.48 16.05
N SER A 38 16.74 -20.46 15.28
CA SER A 38 15.28 -20.72 15.21
C SER A 38 14.66 -21.14 16.54
N ALA A 39 15.47 -21.66 17.47
CA ALA A 39 15.06 -22.01 18.83
C ALA A 39 15.25 -20.85 19.83
N GLY A 40 15.61 -19.65 19.36
CA GLY A 40 15.82 -18.46 20.20
C GLY A 40 17.16 -18.43 20.95
N ALA A 41 18.04 -19.41 20.78
CA ALA A 41 19.27 -19.53 21.57
C ALA A 41 20.34 -18.46 21.23
N LEU A 42 20.18 -17.72 20.13
CA LEU A 42 21.13 -16.71 19.64
C LEU A 42 20.54 -15.29 19.56
N ALA A 43 19.38 -15.05 20.19
CA ALA A 43 18.60 -13.82 20.06
C ALA A 43 19.38 -12.49 20.26
N ASN A 44 20.38 -12.48 21.15
CA ASN A 44 21.20 -11.30 21.42
C ASN A 44 22.21 -10.97 20.29
N VAL A 45 22.70 -11.99 19.58
CA VAL A 45 23.63 -11.83 18.45
C VAL A 45 22.86 -11.46 17.18
N ASP A 46 21.66 -12.04 17.02
CA ASP A 46 20.77 -11.82 15.87
C ASP A 46 20.30 -10.35 15.77
N ALA A 47 20.01 -9.73 16.91
CA ALA A 47 19.59 -8.33 16.98
C ALA A 47 20.71 -7.33 16.57
N HIS A 48 21.98 -7.65 16.78
CA HIS A 48 23.08 -6.73 16.52
C HIS A 48 23.64 -6.85 15.10
N TRP A 49 23.89 -8.07 14.63
CA TRP A 49 24.54 -8.30 13.35
C TRP A 49 23.55 -8.45 12.18
N PHE A 50 22.47 -9.20 12.38
CA PHE A 50 21.53 -9.50 11.30
C PHE A 50 20.43 -8.46 11.19
N ALA A 51 19.85 -7.99 12.30
CA ALA A 51 18.79 -6.98 12.25
C ALA A 51 19.26 -5.58 11.78
N ALA A 52 20.51 -5.22 12.02
CA ALA A 52 21.04 -3.89 11.69
C ALA A 52 21.97 -3.86 10.46
N ILE A 53 22.75 -4.91 10.20
CA ILE A 53 23.87 -4.84 9.24
C ILE A 53 23.67 -5.78 8.05
N LEU A 54 23.39 -7.08 8.26
CA LEU A 54 23.49 -8.11 7.21
C LEU A 54 22.17 -8.53 6.53
N ARG A 55 21.02 -7.88 6.85
CA ARG A 55 19.70 -8.24 6.30
C ARG A 55 19.53 -7.96 4.81
N GLY A 56 18.68 -8.74 4.13
CA GLY A 56 18.51 -8.68 2.67
C GLY A 56 18.13 -7.32 2.06
N TYR A 57 17.59 -6.37 2.84
CA TYR A 57 17.28 -5.00 2.41
C TYR A 57 18.34 -3.95 2.78
N THR A 58 19.32 -4.28 3.62
CA THR A 58 20.42 -3.37 3.97
C THR A 58 21.50 -3.42 2.89
N ALA A 59 22.27 -2.35 2.72
CA ALA A 59 23.35 -2.34 1.74
C ALA A 59 24.36 -3.50 1.91
N PRO A 60 24.82 -3.85 3.13
CA PRO A 60 25.71 -5.00 3.32
C PRO A 60 25.02 -6.35 3.03
N GLY A 61 23.75 -6.51 3.38
CA GLY A 61 23.01 -7.74 3.07
C GLY A 61 22.74 -7.90 1.58
N ILE A 62 22.45 -6.83 0.85
CA ILE A 62 22.36 -6.84 -0.62
C ILE A 62 23.72 -7.25 -1.22
N ALA A 63 24.83 -6.72 -0.71
CA ALA A 63 26.16 -7.08 -1.17
C ALA A 63 26.44 -8.59 -0.98
N LEU A 64 26.06 -9.17 0.16
CA LEU A 64 26.14 -10.63 0.37
C LEU A 64 25.33 -11.41 -0.67
N GLY A 65 24.11 -10.96 -0.97
CA GLY A 65 23.26 -11.56 -2.00
C GLY A 65 23.91 -11.51 -3.39
N VAL A 66 24.47 -10.34 -3.78
CA VAL A 66 25.19 -10.16 -5.06
C VAL A 66 26.40 -11.10 -5.13
N VAL A 67 27.23 -11.16 -4.08
CA VAL A 67 28.42 -12.02 -4.07
C VAL A 67 28.03 -13.51 -4.09
N SER A 68 26.93 -13.90 -3.44
CA SER A 68 26.38 -15.24 -3.55
C SER A 68 26.00 -15.56 -5.01
N VAL A 69 25.24 -14.70 -5.68
CA VAL A 69 24.85 -14.88 -7.10
C VAL A 69 26.07 -15.00 -8.01
N LEU A 70 27.08 -14.12 -7.85
CA LEU A 70 28.32 -14.19 -8.63
C LEU A 70 29.06 -15.51 -8.41
N SER A 71 29.14 -15.98 -7.16
CA SER A 71 29.73 -17.27 -6.83
C SER A 71 29.01 -18.42 -7.55
N MET A 72 27.68 -18.36 -7.64
CA MET A 72 26.88 -19.34 -8.38
C MET A 72 27.17 -19.31 -9.89
N LEU A 73 27.25 -18.13 -10.50
CA LEU A 73 27.58 -18.00 -11.92
C LEU A 73 28.95 -18.63 -12.25
N VAL A 74 29.95 -18.40 -11.40
CA VAL A 74 31.29 -19.01 -11.53
C VAL A 74 31.23 -20.53 -11.46
N THR A 75 30.37 -21.10 -10.61
CA THR A 75 30.20 -22.57 -10.54
C THR A 75 29.57 -23.14 -11.81
N GLY A 76 28.65 -22.42 -12.44
CA GLY A 76 28.05 -22.79 -13.73
C GLY A 76 29.08 -22.92 -14.86
N TRP A 77 30.17 -22.14 -14.79
CA TRP A 77 31.23 -22.12 -15.80
C TRP A 77 31.94 -23.47 -15.98
N TYR A 78 31.99 -24.31 -14.95
CA TYR A 78 32.51 -25.68 -15.04
C TYR A 78 31.80 -26.50 -16.12
N SER A 79 30.47 -26.39 -16.21
CA SER A 79 29.66 -27.11 -17.20
C SER A 79 29.94 -26.67 -18.62
N VAL A 80 30.24 -25.38 -18.83
CA VAL A 80 30.66 -24.82 -20.13
C VAL A 80 32.07 -25.31 -20.48
N ARG A 81 33.00 -25.23 -19.52
CA ARG A 81 34.39 -25.65 -19.68
C ARG A 81 34.55 -27.15 -19.99
N LYS A 82 33.68 -27.99 -19.42
CA LYS A 82 33.65 -29.44 -19.68
C LYS A 82 33.23 -29.78 -21.12
N ARG A 83 32.45 -28.92 -21.78
CA ARG A 83 31.92 -29.15 -23.14
C ARG A 83 32.77 -28.52 -24.24
N ARG A 84 33.66 -27.56 -23.92
CA ARG A 84 34.56 -26.89 -24.86
C ARG A 84 36.00 -27.41 -24.72
N ARG A 85 36.69 -27.71 -25.83
CA ARG A 85 38.14 -28.05 -25.84
C ARG A 85 38.95 -26.78 -25.51
N PRO A 86 39.95 -26.81 -24.61
CA PRO A 86 40.70 -25.60 -24.28
C PRO A 86 41.75 -25.26 -25.33
N VAL A 87 41.80 -23.98 -25.66
CA VAL A 87 43.01 -23.28 -26.09
C VAL A 87 43.50 -22.52 -24.85
N GLY A 88 44.62 -22.93 -24.25
CA GLY A 88 45.44 -22.06 -23.38
C GLY A 88 45.13 -21.86 -21.88
N SER A 89 44.35 -22.69 -21.16
CA SER A 89 44.12 -22.45 -19.70
C SER A 89 45.11 -23.17 -18.77
N GLN A 90 45.75 -22.46 -17.83
CA GLN A 90 46.68 -23.00 -16.81
C GLN A 90 46.03 -23.92 -15.74
N ALA A 91 44.69 -23.96 -15.63
CA ALA A 91 43.99 -24.74 -14.62
C ALA A 91 43.48 -26.10 -15.14
N THR A 92 43.69 -27.17 -14.37
CA THR A 92 43.28 -28.53 -14.74
C THR A 92 41.75 -28.70 -14.65
N MET A 93 41.20 -29.73 -15.32
CA MET A 93 39.78 -30.09 -15.17
C MET A 93 39.41 -30.44 -13.72
N MET A 94 40.39 -30.88 -12.92
CA MET A 94 40.21 -31.15 -11.50
C MET A 94 40.06 -29.84 -10.71
N THR A 95 40.87 -28.83 -11.02
CA THR A 95 40.74 -27.47 -10.43
C THR A 95 39.35 -26.87 -10.68
N TRP A 96 38.86 -26.94 -11.93
CA TRP A 96 37.53 -26.42 -12.25
C TRP A 96 36.39 -27.19 -11.60
N LEU A 97 36.56 -28.49 -11.40
CA LEU A 97 35.60 -29.30 -10.65
C LEU A 97 35.56 -28.89 -9.17
N TRP A 98 36.69 -28.49 -8.60
CA TRP A 98 36.76 -27.94 -7.25
C TRP A 98 36.10 -26.57 -7.14
N VAL A 99 36.34 -25.68 -8.10
CA VAL A 99 35.64 -24.39 -8.18
C VAL A 99 34.12 -24.56 -8.21
N HIS A 100 33.61 -25.55 -8.95
CA HIS A 100 32.17 -25.86 -8.99
C HIS A 100 31.61 -26.29 -7.62
N VAL A 101 32.30 -27.18 -6.92
CA VAL A 101 31.83 -27.70 -5.62
C VAL A 101 31.93 -26.63 -4.54
N TYR A 102 33.06 -25.93 -4.43
CA TYR A 102 33.27 -24.95 -3.36
C TYR A 102 32.59 -23.63 -3.63
N GLY A 103 32.53 -23.17 -4.88
CA GLY A 103 31.75 -21.98 -5.20
C GLY A 103 30.27 -22.19 -4.85
N GLY A 104 29.75 -23.42 -4.97
CA GLY A 104 28.39 -23.77 -4.56
C GLY A 104 28.21 -23.72 -3.04
N LEU A 105 29.19 -24.21 -2.28
CA LEU A 105 29.20 -24.14 -0.82
C LEU A 105 29.34 -22.70 -0.31
N VAL A 106 30.26 -21.91 -0.88
CA VAL A 106 30.43 -20.49 -0.55
C VAL A 106 29.17 -19.72 -0.88
N ALA A 107 28.55 -19.96 -2.05
CA ALA A 107 27.28 -19.36 -2.39
C ALA A 107 26.19 -19.69 -1.37
N PHE A 108 26.12 -20.93 -0.90
CA PHE A 108 25.18 -21.35 0.14
C PHE A 108 25.44 -20.65 1.49
N VAL A 109 26.69 -20.53 1.92
CA VAL A 109 27.06 -19.80 3.13
C VAL A 109 26.65 -18.33 3.02
N LEU A 110 27.02 -17.67 1.92
CA LEU A 110 26.68 -16.27 1.68
C LEU A 110 25.17 -16.05 1.56
N ALA A 111 24.46 -16.97 0.90
CA ALA A 111 23.00 -16.94 0.80
C ALA A 111 22.33 -17.13 2.17
N THR A 112 22.90 -17.98 3.04
CA THR A 112 22.43 -18.16 4.42
C THR A 112 22.66 -16.90 5.25
N LEU A 113 23.82 -16.25 5.10
CA LEU A 113 24.10 -14.98 5.76
C LEU A 113 23.21 -13.84 5.25
N HIS A 114 22.94 -13.80 3.94
CA HIS A 114 22.02 -12.85 3.30
C HIS A 114 20.56 -13.04 3.76
N ALA A 115 20.12 -14.30 3.87
CA ALA A 115 18.76 -14.64 4.28
C ALA A 115 18.56 -14.59 5.80
N GLY A 116 19.65 -14.60 6.59
CA GLY A 116 19.61 -14.47 8.04
C GLY A 116 19.00 -15.68 8.76
N PRO A 117 18.68 -15.55 10.05
CA PRO A 117 18.29 -16.68 10.90
C PRO A 117 16.87 -17.25 10.66
N GLY A 118 15.94 -16.49 10.06
CA GLY A 118 14.52 -16.87 9.91
C GLY A 118 14.20 -17.97 8.87
N ILE A 119 15.22 -18.67 8.36
CA ILE A 119 15.13 -19.62 7.24
C ILE A 119 14.41 -20.92 7.63
N VAL A 120 14.51 -21.37 8.89
CA VAL A 120 13.91 -22.63 9.39
C VAL A 120 12.64 -22.31 10.17
N SER A 121 11.56 -21.98 9.44
CA SER A 121 10.22 -21.75 10.03
C SER A 121 9.13 -22.31 9.11
N PHE A 122 7.95 -22.61 9.67
CA PHE A 122 6.83 -23.27 8.97
C PHE A 122 6.07 -22.39 7.97
N GLU A 123 6.44 -21.11 7.84
CA GLU A 123 5.77 -20.15 6.97
C GLU A 123 6.42 -20.03 5.58
N PHE A 124 5.59 -19.89 4.54
CA PHE A 124 6.01 -19.90 3.15
C PHE A 124 6.60 -18.54 2.69
N SER A 125 7.78 -18.55 2.06
CA SER A 125 8.30 -17.39 1.32
C SER A 125 9.15 -17.81 0.12
N SER A 126 9.21 -16.97 -0.92
CA SER A 126 10.00 -17.25 -2.13
C SER A 126 11.49 -17.40 -1.82
N GLY A 127 12.02 -16.62 -0.88
CA GLY A 127 13.41 -16.73 -0.40
C GLY A 127 13.69 -18.06 0.31
N LYS A 128 12.76 -18.58 1.12
CA LYS A 128 12.91 -19.89 1.78
C LYS A 128 12.89 -21.03 0.78
N VAL A 129 11.93 -21.02 -0.15
CA VAL A 129 11.87 -22.00 -1.24
C VAL A 129 13.20 -22.03 -1.99
N LEU A 130 13.73 -20.85 -2.31
CA LEU A 130 15.00 -20.71 -3.01
C LEU A 130 16.18 -21.24 -2.17
N TRP A 131 16.21 -20.96 -0.87
CA TRP A 131 17.25 -21.47 0.03
C TRP A 131 17.21 -23.00 0.18
N PHE A 132 16.02 -23.59 0.36
CA PHE A 132 15.88 -25.06 0.44
C PHE A 132 16.26 -25.75 -0.87
N LEU A 133 15.91 -25.13 -2.01
CA LEU A 133 16.37 -25.60 -3.32
C LEU A 133 17.89 -25.52 -3.44
N LEU A 134 18.51 -24.43 -3.00
CA LEU A 134 19.97 -24.28 -2.97
C LEU A 134 20.63 -25.36 -2.11
N LEU A 135 20.11 -25.57 -0.90
CA LEU A 135 20.57 -26.63 0.00
C LEU A 135 20.49 -28.00 -0.68
N ALA A 136 19.36 -28.32 -1.33
CA ALA A 136 19.20 -29.58 -2.04
C ALA A 136 20.19 -29.73 -3.21
N VAL A 137 20.48 -28.65 -3.96
CA VAL A 137 21.51 -28.63 -5.01
C VAL A 137 22.90 -28.91 -4.41
N VAL A 138 23.28 -28.23 -3.32
CA VAL A 138 24.58 -28.43 -2.68
C VAL A 138 24.71 -29.85 -2.11
N MET A 139 23.68 -30.34 -1.40
CA MET A 139 23.67 -31.68 -0.82
C MET A 139 23.78 -32.78 -1.88
N THR A 140 23.03 -32.66 -2.98
CA THR A 140 23.15 -33.62 -4.10
C THR A 140 24.55 -33.59 -4.73
N GLY A 141 25.19 -32.42 -4.80
CA GLY A 141 26.59 -32.28 -5.21
C GLY A 141 27.59 -32.94 -4.24
N VAL A 142 27.42 -32.78 -2.93
CA VAL A 142 28.26 -33.42 -1.90
C VAL A 142 28.11 -34.94 -1.91
N VAL A 143 26.87 -35.44 -1.94
CA VAL A 143 26.57 -36.89 -2.03
C VAL A 143 27.21 -37.48 -3.29
N TRP A 144 27.16 -36.77 -4.42
CA TRP A 144 27.83 -37.21 -5.64
C TRP A 144 29.34 -37.39 -5.46
N ARG A 145 29.99 -36.51 -4.69
CA ARG A 145 31.42 -36.65 -4.40
C ARG A 145 31.73 -37.85 -3.52
N LEU A 146 30.88 -38.15 -2.53
CA LEU A 146 31.00 -39.36 -1.72
C LEU A 146 30.88 -40.62 -2.58
N VAL A 147 29.90 -40.66 -3.49
CA VAL A 147 29.73 -41.76 -4.44
C VAL A 147 30.95 -41.90 -5.36
N TYR A 148 31.48 -40.79 -5.88
CA TYR A 148 32.66 -40.80 -6.75
C TYR A 148 33.96 -41.15 -6.01
N ALA A 149 34.05 -40.91 -4.70
CA ALA A 149 35.18 -41.33 -3.88
C ALA A 149 35.14 -42.84 -3.56
N TRP A 150 33.94 -43.42 -3.43
CA TRP A 150 33.75 -44.81 -3.00
C TRP A 150 33.63 -45.81 -4.16
N VAL A 151 32.90 -45.47 -5.21
CA VAL A 151 32.57 -46.42 -6.30
C VAL A 151 33.79 -46.81 -7.13
N PRO A 152 34.66 -45.89 -7.62
CA PRO A 152 35.78 -46.27 -8.49
C PRO A 152 36.81 -47.22 -7.84
N PRO A 153 37.22 -47.05 -6.56
CA PRO A 153 38.09 -48.02 -5.88
C PRO A 153 37.50 -49.43 -5.77
N VAL A 154 36.18 -49.55 -5.62
CA VAL A 154 35.48 -50.85 -5.52
C VAL A 154 35.23 -51.46 -6.91
N ALA A 155 34.90 -50.64 -7.90
CA ALA A 155 34.58 -51.08 -9.25
C ALA A 155 35.84 -51.45 -10.06
N GLY A 156 36.94 -50.73 -9.87
CA GLY A 156 38.18 -50.88 -10.64
C GLY A 156 38.70 -52.33 -10.68
N PRO A 157 38.90 -53.01 -9.54
CA PRO A 157 39.36 -54.39 -9.51
C PRO A 157 38.38 -55.40 -10.14
N GLN A 158 37.08 -55.11 -10.12
CA GLN A 158 36.04 -56.05 -10.58
C GLN A 158 35.75 -55.95 -12.08
N VAL A 159 35.94 -54.75 -12.64
CA VAL A 159 35.55 -54.43 -14.01
C VAL A 159 36.73 -54.49 -14.99
N VAL A 160 37.96 -54.24 -14.53
CA VAL A 160 39.21 -54.24 -15.33
C VAL A 160 39.15 -53.22 -16.50
N ASN A 161 40.26 -52.94 -17.19
CA ASN A 161 40.36 -51.96 -18.29
C ASN A 161 39.70 -52.43 -19.62
N TYR A 162 38.66 -53.27 -19.58
CA TYR A 162 37.92 -53.67 -20.79
C TYR A 162 36.71 -52.76 -21.02
N SER A 163 36.49 -52.30 -22.25
CA SER A 163 35.27 -51.57 -22.59
C SER A 163 34.04 -52.50 -22.53
N LYS A 164 32.85 -51.92 -22.31
CA LYS A 164 31.57 -52.66 -22.35
C LYS A 164 31.38 -53.39 -23.67
N ALA A 165 31.65 -52.68 -24.78
CA ALA A 165 31.62 -53.24 -26.12
C ALA A 165 32.62 -54.38 -26.29
N GLY A 166 33.86 -54.23 -25.77
CA GLY A 166 34.88 -55.28 -25.83
C GLY A 166 34.51 -56.54 -25.03
N SER A 167 33.92 -56.38 -23.84
CA SER A 167 33.48 -57.52 -23.01
C SER A 167 32.28 -58.26 -23.63
N ALA A 168 31.33 -57.53 -24.24
CA ALA A 168 30.20 -58.11 -24.93
C ALA A 168 30.62 -58.85 -26.20
N ARG A 169 31.50 -58.25 -27.01
CA ARG A 169 32.05 -58.88 -28.23
C ARG A 169 32.79 -60.17 -27.90
N ARG A 170 33.66 -60.17 -26.89
CA ARG A 170 34.37 -61.37 -26.44
C ARG A 170 33.42 -62.49 -26.01
N ALA A 171 32.33 -62.16 -25.32
CA ALA A 171 31.34 -63.16 -24.93
C ALA A 171 30.64 -63.82 -26.13
N ALA A 172 30.35 -63.05 -27.19
CA ALA A 172 29.77 -63.56 -28.43
C ALA A 172 30.76 -64.41 -29.26
N GLU A 173 32.03 -64.00 -29.31
CA GLU A 173 33.11 -64.77 -29.94
C GLU A 173 33.27 -66.14 -29.25
N GLN A 174 33.29 -66.16 -27.92
CA GLN A 174 33.42 -67.38 -27.12
C GLN A 174 32.21 -68.33 -27.25
N GLU A 175 31.01 -67.80 -27.44
CA GLU A 175 29.83 -68.61 -27.73
C GLU A 175 29.93 -69.30 -29.09
N THR A 176 30.43 -68.58 -30.09
CA THR A 176 30.70 -69.13 -31.43
C THR A 176 31.78 -70.22 -31.39
N GLU A 177 32.82 -70.07 -30.55
CA GLU A 177 33.84 -71.10 -30.33
C GLU A 177 33.26 -72.36 -29.67
N ILE A 178 32.39 -72.21 -28.68
CA ILE A 178 31.69 -73.33 -28.04
C ILE A 178 30.80 -74.07 -29.04
N GLU A 179 30.09 -73.35 -29.91
CA GLU A 179 29.27 -73.96 -30.97
C GLU A 179 30.11 -74.78 -31.96
N LYS A 180 31.30 -74.28 -32.33
CA LYS A 180 32.24 -75.02 -33.19
C LYS A 180 32.74 -76.31 -32.53
N LEU A 181 33.02 -76.28 -31.22
CA LEU A 181 33.50 -77.46 -30.48
C LEU A 181 32.43 -78.54 -30.33
N ALA A 182 31.16 -78.16 -30.30
CA ALA A 182 30.03 -79.09 -30.22
C ALA A 182 29.53 -79.59 -31.59
N ALA A 183 29.99 -79.02 -32.70
CA ALA A 183 29.50 -79.38 -34.03
C ALA A 183 29.81 -80.85 -34.39
N GLY A 184 28.77 -81.61 -34.74
CA GLY A 184 28.90 -83.02 -35.14
C GLY A 184 29.21 -83.98 -33.99
N LYS A 185 28.89 -83.60 -32.75
CA LYS A 185 29.14 -84.38 -31.52
C LYS A 185 27.88 -85.06 -30.98
N SER A 186 28.06 -85.90 -29.96
CA SER A 186 26.97 -86.64 -29.31
C SER A 186 25.87 -85.75 -28.75
N ARG A 187 24.67 -86.32 -28.58
CA ARG A 187 23.53 -85.61 -27.97
C ARG A 187 23.86 -85.19 -26.54
N GLU A 188 24.58 -86.03 -25.82
CA GLU A 188 25.03 -85.82 -24.45
C GLU A 188 25.98 -84.62 -24.34
N LEU A 189 26.86 -84.40 -25.32
CA LEU A 189 27.72 -83.20 -25.36
C LEU A 189 26.92 -81.93 -25.72
N HIS A 190 25.90 -82.04 -26.59
CA HIS A 190 25.01 -80.92 -26.88
C HIS A 190 24.17 -80.51 -25.65
N GLU A 191 23.70 -81.47 -24.85
CA GLU A 191 23.05 -81.22 -23.56
C GLU A 191 24.02 -80.57 -22.56
N ALA A 192 25.26 -81.08 -22.48
CA ALA A 192 26.31 -80.49 -21.66
C ALA A 192 26.63 -79.04 -22.07
N LYS A 193 26.70 -78.74 -23.38
CA LYS A 193 26.84 -77.38 -23.92
C LYS A 193 25.73 -76.46 -23.41
N ALA A 194 24.47 -76.89 -23.54
CA ALA A 194 23.33 -76.09 -23.11
C ALA A 194 23.41 -75.75 -21.61
N LEU A 195 23.81 -76.72 -20.78
CA LEU A 195 24.01 -76.53 -19.34
C LEU A 195 25.16 -75.57 -19.02
N LEU A 196 26.27 -75.63 -19.77
CA LEU A 196 27.42 -74.73 -19.61
C LEU A 196 27.13 -73.29 -20.08
N LEU A 197 26.32 -73.11 -21.13
CA LEU A 197 25.92 -71.79 -21.61
C LEU A 197 24.87 -71.14 -20.71
N ALA A 198 24.00 -71.94 -20.08
CA ALA A 198 22.94 -71.45 -19.20
C ALA A 198 23.47 -70.83 -17.89
N ALA A 199 24.49 -71.43 -17.27
CA ALA A 199 25.07 -70.93 -16.02
C ALA A 199 26.56 -71.28 -15.89
N ALA A 200 27.30 -70.48 -15.11
CA ALA A 200 28.67 -70.82 -14.74
C ALA A 200 28.67 -72.05 -13.82
N ARG A 201 29.37 -73.12 -14.22
CA ARG A 201 29.48 -74.37 -13.47
C ARG A 201 30.93 -74.62 -13.11
N GLU A 202 31.18 -74.98 -11.85
CA GLU A 202 32.51 -75.31 -11.32
C GLU A 202 32.37 -76.48 -10.32
N GLY A 203 33.48 -77.14 -9.98
CA GLY A 203 33.51 -78.18 -8.94
C GLY A 203 32.59 -79.37 -9.21
N ALA A 204 31.81 -79.76 -8.20
CA ALA A 204 30.97 -80.96 -8.23
C ALA A 204 29.89 -80.95 -9.33
N GLU A 205 29.33 -79.78 -9.64
CA GLU A 205 28.33 -79.65 -10.71
C GLU A 205 28.95 -79.89 -12.09
N LEU A 206 30.17 -79.37 -12.31
CA LEU A 206 30.88 -79.57 -13.56
C LEU A 206 31.28 -81.05 -13.74
N ALA A 207 31.72 -81.69 -12.64
CA ALA A 207 32.05 -83.12 -12.63
C ALA A 207 30.83 -84.01 -12.91
N ALA A 208 29.65 -83.66 -12.38
CA ALA A 208 28.41 -84.38 -12.64
C ALA A 208 27.95 -84.29 -14.11
N ILE A 209 28.18 -83.15 -14.76
CA ILE A 209 27.92 -82.97 -16.19
C ILE A 209 28.95 -83.74 -17.01
N ALA A 210 30.24 -83.67 -16.63
CA ALA A 210 31.32 -84.41 -17.28
C ALA A 210 31.05 -85.92 -17.30
N ALA A 211 30.53 -86.49 -16.20
CA ALA A 211 30.23 -87.92 -16.09
C ALA A 211 29.20 -88.44 -17.11
N ARG A 212 28.39 -87.55 -17.70
CA ARG A 212 27.37 -87.89 -18.72
C ARG A 212 27.92 -87.82 -20.15
N VAL A 213 29.11 -87.26 -20.35
CA VAL A 213 29.73 -87.08 -21.66
C VAL A 213 30.55 -88.33 -22.03
N PRO A 214 30.45 -88.84 -23.27
CA PRO A 214 31.27 -89.96 -23.73
C PRO A 214 32.77 -89.73 -23.52
N THR A 215 33.51 -90.77 -23.14
CA THR A 215 34.95 -90.69 -22.85
C THR A 215 35.78 -90.13 -24.01
N ALA A 216 35.37 -90.41 -25.26
CA ALA A 216 35.99 -89.88 -26.48
C ALA A 216 35.82 -88.35 -26.66
N GLU A 217 34.85 -87.72 -25.99
CA GLU A 217 34.51 -86.30 -26.13
C GLU A 217 34.86 -85.45 -24.89
N GLN A 218 35.44 -86.05 -23.87
CA GLN A 218 35.85 -85.38 -22.62
C GLN A 218 36.81 -84.21 -22.86
N GLY A 219 37.70 -84.31 -23.85
CA GLY A 219 38.61 -83.22 -24.21
C GLY A 219 37.88 -81.98 -24.77
N ALA A 220 36.89 -82.19 -25.64
CA ALA A 220 36.06 -81.12 -26.19
C ALA A 220 35.17 -80.49 -25.10
N PHE A 221 34.63 -81.32 -24.19
CA PHE A 221 33.89 -80.86 -23.03
C PHE A 221 34.73 -79.98 -22.09
N GLY A 222 35.96 -80.40 -21.76
CA GLY A 222 36.86 -79.63 -20.89
C GLY A 222 37.18 -78.24 -21.45
N GLU A 223 37.40 -78.15 -22.77
CA GLU A 223 37.66 -76.88 -23.44
C GLU A 223 36.40 -76.00 -23.52
N MET A 224 35.23 -76.59 -23.82
CA MET A 224 33.94 -75.89 -23.75
C MET A 224 33.67 -75.33 -22.35
N ALA A 225 33.94 -76.10 -21.29
CA ALA A 225 33.75 -75.65 -19.91
C ALA A 225 34.65 -74.46 -19.56
N ARG A 226 35.92 -74.49 -20.00
CA ARG A 226 36.87 -73.39 -19.82
C ARG A 226 36.41 -72.11 -20.54
N ILE A 227 36.00 -72.23 -21.81
CA ILE A 227 35.53 -71.10 -22.61
C ILE A 227 34.21 -70.56 -22.04
N ALA A 228 33.28 -71.42 -21.65
CA ALA A 228 31.99 -71.05 -21.07
C ALA A 228 32.17 -70.26 -19.76
N LEU A 229 33.08 -70.69 -18.90
CA LEU A 229 33.40 -69.95 -17.67
C LEU A 229 33.98 -68.56 -17.96
N SER A 230 34.85 -68.45 -18.96
CA SER A 230 35.41 -67.18 -19.42
C SER A 230 34.33 -66.25 -20.01
N ARG A 231 33.37 -66.80 -20.77
CA ARG A 231 32.18 -66.09 -21.29
C ARG A 231 31.31 -65.55 -20.17
N HIS A 232 31.00 -66.36 -19.15
CA HIS A 232 30.22 -65.91 -17.99
C HIS A 232 30.91 -64.79 -17.21
N ARG A 233 32.24 -64.84 -17.08
CA ARG A 233 33.02 -63.72 -16.50
C ARG A 233 32.91 -62.44 -17.34
N ALA A 234 32.92 -62.55 -18.68
CA ALA A 234 32.75 -61.41 -19.58
C ALA A 234 31.34 -60.79 -19.50
N LEU A 235 30.29 -61.61 -19.48
CA LEU A 235 28.91 -61.15 -19.30
C LEU A 235 28.67 -60.53 -17.91
N ARG A 236 29.27 -61.10 -16.86
CA ARG A 236 29.23 -60.52 -15.51
C ARG A 236 29.87 -59.13 -15.47
N ARG A 237 30.98 -58.89 -16.19
CA ARG A 237 31.59 -57.56 -16.30
C ARG A 237 30.66 -56.55 -16.95
N VAL A 238 29.95 -56.91 -18.02
CA VAL A 238 28.96 -56.03 -18.67
C VAL A 238 27.87 -55.62 -17.69
N LYS A 239 27.30 -56.57 -16.93
CA LYS A 239 26.30 -56.29 -15.88
C LYS A 239 26.84 -55.39 -14.77
N LEU A 240 28.09 -55.61 -14.33
CA LEU A 240 28.75 -54.78 -13.33
C LEU A 240 29.02 -53.36 -13.84
N GLN A 241 29.47 -53.21 -15.08
CA GLN A 241 29.66 -51.91 -15.72
C GLN A 241 28.37 -51.11 -15.81
N ASP A 242 27.25 -51.74 -16.16
CA ASP A 242 25.95 -51.07 -16.16
C ASP A 242 25.50 -50.68 -14.75
N LYS A 243 25.70 -51.55 -13.77
CA LYS A 243 25.42 -51.25 -12.36
C LYS A 243 26.24 -50.05 -11.87
N TYR A 244 27.54 -50.01 -12.15
CA TYR A 244 28.41 -48.92 -11.70
C TYR A 244 28.19 -47.62 -12.48
N THR A 245 27.93 -47.69 -13.79
CA THR A 245 27.54 -46.52 -14.59
C THR A 245 26.23 -45.92 -14.10
N LYS A 246 25.20 -46.74 -13.83
CA LYS A 246 23.94 -46.25 -13.24
C LYS A 246 24.17 -45.57 -11.90
N ARG A 247 25.02 -46.13 -11.03
CA ARG A 247 25.40 -45.49 -9.74
C ARG A 247 26.16 -44.17 -9.93
N LEU A 248 27.06 -44.11 -10.92
CA LEU A 248 27.88 -42.93 -11.25
C LEU A 248 27.19 -41.90 -12.16
N GLN A 249 25.98 -42.18 -12.66
CA GLN A 249 25.22 -41.27 -13.53
C GLN A 249 23.83 -40.92 -12.96
N GLY A 250 23.31 -41.70 -12.01
CA GLY A 250 21.94 -41.57 -11.49
C GLY A 250 21.64 -40.21 -10.85
N LEU A 251 22.45 -39.75 -9.88
CA LEU A 251 22.19 -38.45 -9.23
C LEU A 251 22.41 -37.24 -10.15
N ARG A 252 23.14 -37.39 -11.27
CA ARG A 252 23.25 -36.32 -12.27
C ARG A 252 21.89 -35.98 -12.91
N VAL A 253 21.03 -36.98 -13.07
CA VAL A 253 19.67 -36.80 -13.61
C VAL A 253 18.80 -35.96 -12.67
N LEU A 254 19.09 -35.97 -11.37
CA LEU A 254 18.40 -35.14 -10.37
C LEU A 254 19.06 -33.77 -10.20
N HIS A 255 20.39 -33.72 -10.09
CA HIS A 255 21.12 -32.49 -9.78
C HIS A 255 20.95 -31.42 -10.86
N VAL A 256 21.02 -31.77 -12.15
CA VAL A 256 20.94 -30.78 -13.25
C VAL A 256 19.56 -30.10 -13.35
N PRO A 257 18.42 -30.82 -13.39
CA PRO A 257 17.10 -30.18 -13.39
C PRO A 257 16.85 -29.34 -12.15
N LEU A 258 17.28 -29.79 -10.97
CA LEU A 258 17.15 -29.05 -9.73
C LEU A 258 17.91 -27.71 -9.78
N THR A 259 19.14 -27.71 -10.33
CA THR A 259 19.91 -26.47 -10.54
C THR A 259 19.24 -25.51 -11.53
N LEU A 260 18.64 -26.03 -12.62
CA LEU A 260 17.93 -25.20 -13.59
C LEU A 260 16.68 -24.57 -12.99
N PHE A 261 15.91 -25.35 -12.22
CA PHE A 261 14.72 -24.86 -11.53
C PHE A 261 15.06 -23.79 -10.48
N PHE A 262 16.10 -24.04 -9.67
CA PHE A 262 16.65 -23.05 -8.76
C PHE A 262 17.05 -21.75 -9.50
N GLY A 263 17.75 -21.87 -10.63
CA GLY A 263 18.20 -20.70 -11.41
C GLY A 263 17.05 -19.83 -11.92
N GLY A 264 15.96 -20.45 -12.38
CA GLY A 264 14.76 -19.71 -12.80
C GLY A 264 14.11 -18.95 -11.65
N LEU A 265 13.95 -19.59 -10.48
CA LEU A 265 13.37 -18.93 -9.30
C LEU A 265 14.29 -17.85 -8.71
N LEU A 266 15.61 -18.01 -8.81
CA LEU A 266 16.57 -16.99 -8.39
C LEU A 266 16.37 -15.69 -9.18
N VAL A 267 16.15 -15.78 -10.49
CA VAL A 267 15.87 -14.59 -11.33
C VAL A 267 14.59 -13.90 -10.87
N VAL A 268 13.51 -14.66 -10.61
CA VAL A 268 12.24 -14.10 -10.10
C VAL A 268 12.43 -13.42 -8.74
N HIS A 269 13.18 -14.04 -7.83
CA HIS A 269 13.48 -13.49 -6.51
C HIS A 269 14.24 -12.15 -6.60
N VAL A 270 15.27 -12.07 -7.45
CA VAL A 270 16.05 -10.84 -7.65
C VAL A 270 15.18 -9.74 -8.29
N LEU A 271 14.42 -10.06 -9.34
CA LEU A 271 13.58 -9.06 -10.02
C LEU A 271 12.45 -8.52 -9.11
N GLY A 272 11.86 -9.39 -8.28
CA GLY A 272 10.87 -8.99 -7.29
C GLY A 272 11.45 -8.14 -6.15
N ALA A 273 12.67 -8.45 -5.70
CA ALA A 273 13.34 -7.70 -4.63
C ALA A 273 13.70 -6.25 -5.05
N PHE A 274 14.08 -6.04 -6.32
CA PHE A 274 14.46 -4.72 -6.83
C PHE A 274 13.32 -3.94 -7.49
N ASP A 275 12.09 -4.44 -7.45
CA ASP A 275 10.91 -3.79 -8.04
C ASP A 275 11.12 -3.51 -9.56
N VAL A 276 11.89 -4.36 -10.24
CA VAL A 276 12.26 -4.16 -11.65
C VAL A 276 11.05 -4.40 -12.55
N LEU A 277 10.24 -5.44 -12.27
CA LEU A 277 9.04 -5.74 -13.07
C LEU A 277 8.03 -4.56 -13.14
N PRO A 278 7.63 -3.94 -12.01
CA PRO A 278 6.75 -2.76 -12.04
C PRO A 278 7.39 -1.54 -12.71
N LYS A 279 8.71 -1.37 -12.64
CA LYS A 279 9.42 -0.24 -13.25
C LYS A 279 9.62 -0.37 -14.77
N THR A 280 9.69 -1.60 -15.29
CA THR A 280 9.96 -1.88 -16.71
C THR A 280 8.71 -2.16 -17.54
N LEU A 281 7.57 -2.40 -16.90
CA LEU A 281 6.28 -2.41 -17.58
C LEU A 281 5.85 -0.96 -17.75
N SER A 282 5.90 -0.44 -18.98
CA SER A 282 5.35 0.88 -19.28
C SER A 282 3.90 0.93 -18.80
N PRO A 283 3.51 1.90 -17.96
CA PRO A 283 2.15 2.01 -17.43
C PRO A 283 1.08 2.00 -18.54
N GLU A 284 1.44 2.41 -19.75
CA GLU A 284 0.59 2.44 -20.94
C GLU A 284 0.16 1.07 -21.49
N THR A 285 0.79 -0.04 -21.08
CA THR A 285 0.53 -1.38 -21.66
C THR A 285 -0.40 -2.27 -20.83
N THR A 286 -0.85 -1.80 -19.67
CA THR A 286 -1.82 -2.52 -18.82
C THR A 286 -3.24 -2.03 -19.09
N LYS A 287 -4.24 -2.88 -18.87
CA LYS A 287 -5.67 -2.53 -18.99
C LYS A 287 -6.08 -1.32 -18.12
N ASP A 288 -5.29 -1.03 -17.07
CA ASP A 288 -5.52 0.03 -16.11
C ASP A 288 -4.64 1.28 -16.35
N GLY A 289 -3.77 1.29 -17.37
CA GLY A 289 -2.95 2.46 -17.73
C GLY A 289 -2.00 2.93 -16.61
N PRO A 290 -1.72 4.25 -16.51
CA PRO A 290 -0.93 4.87 -15.43
C PRO A 290 -1.39 4.53 -14.01
N PHE A 291 -2.64 4.08 -13.84
CA PHE A 291 -3.22 3.67 -12.57
C PHE A 291 -2.60 2.38 -12.02
N ALA A 292 -2.10 1.48 -12.88
CA ALA A 292 -1.53 0.19 -12.45
C ALA A 292 -0.32 0.33 -11.51
N ALA A 293 0.33 1.50 -11.52
CA ALA A 293 1.46 1.81 -10.67
C ALA A 293 1.05 2.19 -9.22
N PHE A 294 -0.24 2.40 -8.97
CA PHE A 294 -0.80 2.79 -7.67
C PHE A 294 -1.73 1.69 -7.15
N ALA A 295 -1.46 1.22 -5.94
CA ALA A 295 -2.28 0.18 -5.33
C ALA A 295 -3.63 0.76 -4.87
N PRO A 296 -4.77 0.08 -5.12
CA PRO A 296 -6.06 0.50 -4.58
C PRO A 296 -6.07 0.34 -3.06
N SER A 297 -6.87 1.15 -2.37
CA SER A 297 -6.92 1.17 -0.89
C SER A 297 -7.32 -0.19 -0.27
N GLU A 298 -8.14 -0.99 -0.97
CA GLU A 298 -8.48 -2.36 -0.55
C GLU A 298 -7.25 -3.26 -0.38
N SER A 299 -6.16 -3.01 -1.13
CA SER A 299 -4.91 -3.79 -1.00
C SER A 299 -4.23 -3.59 0.36
N CYS A 300 -4.50 -2.47 1.03
CA CYS A 300 -3.93 -2.13 2.34
C CYS A 300 -4.68 -2.85 3.47
N LYS A 301 -5.97 -3.14 3.29
CA LYS A 301 -6.89 -3.70 4.30
C LYS A 301 -6.38 -4.98 4.95
N GLY A 302 -5.72 -5.85 4.17
CA GLY A 302 -5.23 -7.13 4.68
C GLY A 302 -4.23 -6.99 5.83
N CYS A 303 -3.51 -5.87 5.91
CA CYS A 303 -2.55 -5.53 6.96
C CYS A 303 -2.99 -4.35 7.85
N HIS A 304 -3.81 -3.44 7.33
CA HIS A 304 -4.26 -2.21 7.99
C HIS A 304 -5.79 -2.19 8.12
N GLY A 305 -6.39 -3.25 8.65
CA GLY A 305 -7.84 -3.42 8.71
C GLY A 305 -8.57 -2.33 9.51
N ALA A 306 -8.06 -1.94 10.68
CA ALA A 306 -8.64 -0.91 11.52
C ALA A 306 -8.57 0.48 10.86
N ILE A 307 -7.42 0.84 10.32
CA ILE A 307 -7.21 2.10 9.59
C ILE A 307 -8.07 2.13 8.31
N TYR A 308 -8.11 1.03 7.57
CA TYR A 308 -8.95 0.91 6.38
C TYR A 308 -10.43 1.10 6.70
N ALA A 309 -10.93 0.49 7.78
CA ALA A 309 -12.32 0.65 8.20
C ALA A 309 -12.64 2.12 8.55
N GLN A 310 -11.75 2.78 9.30
CA GLN A 310 -11.88 4.21 9.61
C GLN A 310 -11.92 5.06 8.33
N TRP A 311 -11.00 4.82 7.40
CA TRP A 311 -10.94 5.53 6.12
C TRP A 311 -12.17 5.28 5.27
N ALA A 312 -12.63 4.03 5.16
CA ALA A 312 -13.77 3.65 4.31
C ALA A 312 -15.06 4.38 4.70
N ASP A 313 -15.22 4.69 5.99
CA ASP A 313 -16.35 5.45 6.56
C ASP A 313 -16.16 6.98 6.46
N SER A 314 -15.01 7.47 5.98
CA SER A 314 -14.66 8.90 5.94
C SER A 314 -15.17 9.62 4.71
N MET A 315 -15.39 10.93 4.83
CA MET A 315 -15.72 11.76 3.67
C MET A 315 -14.59 11.81 2.63
N HIS A 316 -13.36 11.45 2.99
CA HIS A 316 -12.25 11.25 2.05
C HIS A 316 -12.51 10.06 1.11
N ALA A 317 -12.93 8.91 1.62
CA ALA A 317 -13.34 7.76 0.78
C ALA A 317 -14.64 8.02 0.01
N HIS A 318 -15.49 8.92 0.52
CA HIS A 318 -16.71 9.35 -0.17
C HIS A 318 -16.52 10.55 -1.10
N ALA A 319 -15.32 11.12 -1.21
CA ALA A 319 -15.09 12.43 -1.81
C ALA A 319 -15.60 12.54 -3.25
N LEU A 320 -15.46 11.50 -4.07
CA LEU A 320 -15.91 11.52 -5.47
C LEU A 320 -17.27 10.85 -5.72
N ARG A 321 -17.81 10.13 -4.73
CA ARG A 321 -19.07 9.37 -4.86
C ARG A 321 -20.26 10.04 -4.18
N SER A 322 -20.05 11.09 -3.40
CA SER A 322 -21.11 11.90 -2.80
C SER A 322 -22.06 12.43 -3.87
N PRO A 323 -23.39 12.21 -3.77
CA PRO A 323 -24.35 12.76 -4.73
C PRO A 323 -24.28 14.27 -4.88
N LEU A 324 -24.00 14.99 -3.77
CA LEU A 324 -23.80 16.45 -3.81
C LEU A 324 -22.60 16.83 -4.67
N THR A 325 -21.47 16.14 -4.49
CA THR A 325 -20.26 16.40 -5.27
C THR A 325 -20.46 16.09 -6.75
N ILE A 326 -21.11 14.96 -7.05
CA ILE A 326 -21.41 14.55 -8.43
C ILE A 326 -22.27 15.61 -9.12
N ALA A 327 -23.40 15.97 -8.51
CA ALA A 327 -24.34 16.94 -9.09
C ALA A 327 -23.68 18.31 -9.28
N GLN A 328 -23.00 18.81 -8.24
CA GLN A 328 -22.31 20.11 -8.30
C GLN A 328 -21.24 20.12 -9.41
N ASN A 329 -20.33 19.14 -9.42
CA ASN A 329 -19.27 19.05 -10.42
C ASN A 329 -19.83 19.00 -11.84
N ASN A 330 -20.81 18.13 -12.07
CA ASN A 330 -21.36 17.92 -13.40
C ASN A 330 -22.10 19.16 -13.91
N LEU A 331 -22.85 19.85 -13.03
CA LEU A 331 -23.50 21.11 -13.36
C LEU A 331 -22.49 22.22 -13.63
N ASP A 332 -21.45 22.34 -12.80
CA ASP A 332 -20.42 23.35 -13.00
C ASP A 332 -19.69 23.13 -14.33
N VAL A 333 -19.27 21.89 -14.63
CA VAL A 333 -18.66 21.52 -15.92
C VAL A 333 -19.59 21.82 -17.10
N ALA A 334 -20.88 21.50 -16.98
CA ALA A 334 -21.84 21.64 -18.07
C ALA A 334 -22.35 23.07 -18.30
N ILE A 335 -22.36 23.90 -17.24
CA ILE A 335 -23.01 25.22 -17.25
C ILE A 335 -21.97 26.32 -17.03
N SER A 336 -21.43 26.46 -15.82
CA SER A 336 -20.63 27.62 -15.43
C SER A 336 -19.19 27.58 -15.96
N LEU A 337 -18.66 26.38 -16.23
CA LEU A 337 -17.28 26.15 -16.69
C LEU A 337 -17.19 25.70 -18.16
N LYS A 338 -18.32 25.60 -18.88
CA LYS A 338 -18.41 25.05 -20.26
C LYS A 338 -17.44 25.71 -21.26
N GLY A 339 -17.10 26.97 -21.04
CA GLY A 339 -16.18 27.76 -21.88
C GLY A 339 -14.98 28.34 -21.15
N ALA A 340 -14.70 27.91 -19.91
CA ALA A 340 -13.62 28.49 -19.13
C ALA A 340 -12.25 28.23 -19.80
N ALA A 341 -11.50 29.31 -20.01
CA ALA A 341 -10.24 29.31 -20.75
C ALA A 341 -9.09 29.77 -19.82
N TYR A 342 -8.34 28.79 -19.33
CA TYR A 342 -7.10 28.92 -18.55
C TYR A 342 -7.19 29.55 -17.13
N PRO A 343 -6.51 28.93 -16.13
CA PRO A 343 -6.18 27.51 -16.11
C PRO A 343 -7.50 26.73 -16.18
N ASP A 344 -7.51 25.53 -16.76
CA ASP A 344 -8.76 24.78 -16.92
C ASP A 344 -9.39 24.44 -15.55
N PRO A 345 -10.48 25.10 -15.13
CA PRO A 345 -11.07 24.90 -13.81
C PRO A 345 -11.90 23.63 -13.75
N LYS A 346 -12.24 23.00 -14.89
CA LYS A 346 -13.14 21.83 -14.97
C LYS A 346 -12.58 20.61 -14.25
N ARG A 347 -11.28 20.63 -13.91
CA ARG A 347 -10.60 19.55 -13.21
C ARG A 347 -10.23 19.88 -11.77
N VAL A 348 -10.42 21.12 -11.33
CA VAL A 348 -10.02 21.56 -9.99
C VAL A 348 -10.71 20.72 -8.90
N CYS A 349 -12.00 20.41 -9.09
CA CYS A 349 -12.76 19.56 -8.19
C CYS A 349 -12.18 18.15 -8.12
N ILE A 350 -11.89 17.54 -9.27
CA ILE A 350 -11.43 16.15 -9.36
C ILE A 350 -10.01 16.00 -8.81
N HIS A 351 -9.14 16.99 -8.99
CA HIS A 351 -7.77 16.92 -8.46
C HIS A 351 -7.74 16.81 -6.92
N CYS A 352 -8.69 17.43 -6.22
CA CYS A 352 -8.82 17.34 -4.77
C CYS A 352 -9.78 16.24 -4.29
N HIS A 353 -10.71 15.75 -5.12
CA HIS A 353 -11.69 14.73 -4.72
C HIS A 353 -11.31 13.31 -5.15
N ALA A 354 -10.46 13.15 -6.16
CA ALA A 354 -9.92 11.87 -6.63
C ALA A 354 -8.57 12.06 -7.35
N PRO A 355 -7.51 12.48 -6.65
CA PRO A 355 -6.21 12.77 -7.25
C PRO A 355 -5.64 11.59 -8.04
N THR A 356 -5.72 10.36 -7.52
CA THR A 356 -5.27 9.16 -8.24
C THR A 356 -6.09 8.90 -9.50
N GLY A 357 -7.41 9.06 -9.43
CA GLY A 357 -8.29 8.92 -10.59
C GLY A 357 -8.01 9.98 -11.65
N ALA A 358 -7.70 11.21 -11.24
CA ALA A 358 -7.34 12.30 -12.13
C ALA A 358 -6.07 12.03 -12.96
N MET A 359 -5.16 11.17 -12.49
CA MET A 359 -3.97 10.78 -13.27
C MET A 359 -4.33 9.90 -14.47
N ALA A 360 -5.37 9.09 -14.33
CA ALA A 360 -5.71 8.01 -15.25
C ALA A 360 -6.77 8.39 -16.30
N THR A 361 -7.41 9.56 -16.16
CA THR A 361 -8.35 10.06 -17.17
C THR A 361 -8.27 11.59 -17.32
N THR A 362 -8.74 12.09 -18.46
CA THR A 362 -8.99 13.51 -18.71
C THR A 362 -10.46 13.89 -18.61
N GLU A 363 -11.34 12.91 -18.40
CA GLU A 363 -12.77 13.16 -18.22
C GLU A 363 -13.04 14.02 -17.00
N THR A 364 -14.04 14.89 -17.13
CA THR A 364 -14.45 15.84 -16.08
C THR A 364 -15.84 15.55 -15.53
N THR A 365 -16.60 14.66 -16.17
CA THR A 365 -17.94 14.26 -15.74
C THR A 365 -17.84 13.09 -14.76
N LEU A 366 -18.55 13.18 -13.64
CA LEU A 366 -18.60 12.15 -12.61
C LEU A 366 -19.83 11.24 -12.79
N PRO A 367 -19.73 9.94 -12.44
CA PRO A 367 -18.52 9.24 -12.00
C PRO A 367 -17.49 9.06 -13.13
N LEU A 368 -16.21 8.98 -12.78
CA LEU A 368 -15.13 8.81 -13.76
C LEU A 368 -15.18 7.43 -14.44
N PRO A 369 -14.76 7.32 -15.72
CA PRO A 369 -14.72 6.03 -16.43
C PRO A 369 -13.53 5.17 -15.97
N GLY A 370 -13.73 4.34 -14.94
CA GLY A 370 -12.66 3.45 -14.45
C GLY A 370 -13.05 2.51 -13.31
N GLY A 371 -14.36 2.31 -13.10
CA GLY A 371 -14.87 1.47 -12.01
C GLY A 371 -14.56 2.02 -10.61
N ALA A 372 -14.67 1.16 -9.60
CA ALA A 372 -14.58 1.58 -8.20
C ALA A 372 -13.20 2.14 -7.80
N ALA A 373 -12.11 1.57 -8.32
CA ALA A 373 -10.76 1.97 -7.94
C ALA A 373 -10.40 3.41 -8.39
N MET A 374 -10.90 3.85 -9.56
CA MET A 374 -10.75 5.24 -10.00
C MET A 374 -11.63 6.23 -9.22
N ASN A 375 -12.69 5.72 -8.57
CA ASN A 375 -13.71 6.51 -7.88
C ASN A 375 -13.67 6.33 -6.35
N GLU A 376 -12.57 5.79 -5.78
CA GLU A 376 -12.43 5.56 -4.33
C GLU A 376 -12.13 6.82 -3.51
N GLY A 377 -12.15 8.00 -4.15
CA GLY A 377 -11.95 9.29 -3.52
C GLY A 377 -10.48 9.60 -3.22
N ILE A 378 -10.22 10.11 -2.01
CA ILE A 378 -8.87 10.31 -1.48
C ILE A 378 -8.39 8.98 -0.90
N SER A 379 -7.69 8.19 -1.72
CA SER A 379 -7.17 6.87 -1.39
C SER A 379 -6.00 6.89 -0.40
N CYS A 380 -5.60 5.72 0.12
CA CYS A 380 -4.41 5.60 0.97
C CYS A 380 -3.16 6.17 0.26
N VAL A 381 -2.99 5.86 -1.02
CA VAL A 381 -1.82 6.29 -1.80
C VAL A 381 -1.87 7.78 -2.16
N ALA A 382 -3.04 8.41 -2.19
CA ALA A 382 -3.16 9.85 -2.37
C ALA A 382 -2.45 10.65 -1.25
N CYS A 383 -2.38 10.09 -0.04
CA CYS A 383 -1.64 10.68 1.08
C CYS A 383 -0.24 10.05 1.26
N HIS A 384 -0.15 8.72 1.15
CA HIS A 384 1.06 7.99 1.53
C HIS A 384 2.08 7.77 0.40
N ALA A 385 1.78 8.13 -0.85
CA ALA A 385 2.76 8.06 -1.96
C ALA A 385 3.47 9.40 -2.21
N HIS A 386 3.50 10.30 -1.24
CA HIS A 386 4.13 11.61 -1.35
C HIS A 386 5.41 11.74 -0.54
N ALA A 387 6.53 11.92 -1.23
CA ALA A 387 7.84 12.11 -0.62
C ALA A 387 8.09 13.54 -0.16
N GLU A 388 7.61 14.52 -0.93
CA GLU A 388 7.92 15.94 -0.75
C GLU A 388 6.68 16.78 -0.46
N PRO A 389 6.79 17.80 0.41
CA PRO A 389 5.72 18.75 0.65
C PRO A 389 5.15 19.33 -0.65
N SER A 390 3.82 19.36 -0.75
CA SER A 390 3.08 20.10 -1.77
C SER A 390 3.01 21.58 -1.43
N VAL A 391 2.82 22.41 -2.45
CA VAL A 391 2.46 23.82 -2.25
C VAL A 391 1.05 23.89 -1.68
N PRO A 392 0.76 24.75 -0.68
CA PRO A 392 -0.60 24.98 -0.22
C PRO A 392 -1.52 25.34 -1.40
N GLY A 393 -2.64 24.63 -1.54
CA GLY A 393 -3.58 24.75 -2.66
C GLY A 393 -3.10 24.21 -4.00
N GLY A 394 -1.90 23.63 -4.04
CA GLY A 394 -1.39 22.94 -5.23
C GLY A 394 -2.23 21.76 -5.70
N GLY A 395 -3.20 21.29 -4.89
CA GLY A 395 -4.20 20.32 -5.30
C GLY A 395 -5.05 20.80 -6.48
N GLY A 396 -5.26 22.10 -6.65
CA GLY A 396 -5.95 22.63 -7.84
C GLY A 396 -5.21 22.36 -9.15
N PHE A 397 -3.88 22.13 -9.09
CA PHE A 397 -3.00 21.98 -10.25
C PHE A 397 -2.40 20.57 -10.34
N ARG A 398 -2.67 19.90 -11.47
CA ARG A 398 -2.11 18.58 -11.79
C ARG A 398 -0.59 18.51 -11.61
N SER A 399 0.15 19.55 -11.99
CA SER A 399 1.62 19.58 -11.92
C SER A 399 2.19 19.67 -10.50
N GLN A 400 1.42 20.11 -9.51
CA GLN A 400 1.93 20.35 -8.17
C GLN A 400 1.59 19.22 -7.20
N LEU A 401 0.39 18.63 -7.32
CA LEU A 401 -0.02 17.48 -6.52
C LEU A 401 0.34 16.16 -7.23
N LEU A 402 -0.18 15.93 -8.43
CA LEU A 402 -0.10 14.61 -9.07
C LEU A 402 1.30 14.26 -9.57
N ALA A 403 2.11 15.25 -9.96
CA ALA A 403 3.49 15.00 -10.38
C ALA A 403 4.41 14.55 -9.22
N LYS A 404 3.99 14.75 -7.97
CA LYS A 404 4.76 14.39 -6.77
C LYS A 404 4.34 13.04 -6.16
N LEU A 405 3.38 12.33 -6.78
CA LEU A 405 3.03 10.98 -6.38
C LEU A 405 4.10 10.01 -6.90
N GLU A 406 4.78 9.31 -6.00
CA GLU A 406 5.76 8.29 -6.35
C GLU A 406 5.06 6.96 -6.67
N PRO A 407 5.19 6.43 -7.90
CA PRO A 407 4.65 5.13 -8.24
C PRO A 407 5.40 3.98 -7.55
N GLY A 408 4.72 2.86 -7.32
CA GLY A 408 5.30 1.63 -6.80
C GLY A 408 4.98 1.36 -5.34
N ARG A 409 5.82 0.56 -4.67
CA ARG A 409 5.55 0.00 -3.33
C ARG A 409 6.33 0.73 -2.23
N LYS A 410 6.54 2.03 -2.35
CA LYS A 410 7.16 2.86 -1.32
C LYS A 410 6.12 3.82 -0.77
N TYR A 411 5.94 3.81 0.54
CA TYR A 411 4.99 4.67 1.23
C TYR A 411 5.66 5.48 2.33
N TYR A 412 5.11 6.67 2.58
CA TYR A 412 5.64 7.66 3.50
C TYR A 412 4.76 7.82 4.73
N GLY A 413 5.36 8.12 5.86
CA GLY A 413 4.63 8.39 7.11
C GLY A 413 5.47 9.14 8.15
N PRO A 414 4.92 9.36 9.35
CA PRO A 414 5.61 10.11 10.41
C PRO A 414 6.73 9.31 11.11
N LEU A 415 6.80 7.99 10.89
CA LEU A 415 7.72 7.11 11.58
C LEU A 415 9.16 7.26 11.05
N THR A 416 10.06 7.80 11.86
CA THR A 416 11.49 7.98 11.53
C THR A 416 12.29 6.68 11.49
N ALA A 417 11.83 5.65 12.20
CA ALA A 417 12.38 4.31 12.18
C ALA A 417 11.26 3.30 11.85
N PRO A 418 10.79 3.26 10.60
CA PRO A 418 9.75 2.31 10.20
C PRO A 418 10.28 0.89 10.21
N VAL A 419 9.41 -0.07 10.50
CA VAL A 419 9.77 -1.50 10.44
C VAL A 419 9.61 -1.98 8.99
N GLY A 420 10.70 -2.49 8.42
CA GLY A 420 10.67 -3.04 7.06
C GLY A 420 9.74 -4.25 6.94
N ASN A 421 9.09 -4.44 5.79
CA ASN A 421 8.26 -5.60 5.50
C ASN A 421 8.36 -6.08 4.04
N ALA A 422 7.82 -7.26 3.75
CA ALA A 422 7.85 -7.85 2.40
C ALA A 422 6.77 -7.30 1.46
N ASN A 423 5.82 -6.50 1.97
CA ASN A 423 4.68 -5.96 1.23
C ASN A 423 4.91 -4.55 0.67
N HIS A 424 5.65 -3.70 1.35
CA HIS A 424 6.04 -2.38 0.85
C HIS A 424 7.21 -1.80 1.66
N ARG A 425 7.95 -0.88 1.04
CA ARG A 425 8.90 -0.02 1.74
C ARG A 425 8.16 1.10 2.46
N SER A 426 8.67 1.46 3.63
CA SER A 426 8.16 2.56 4.43
C SER A 426 9.30 3.51 4.72
N GLU A 427 9.10 4.81 4.50
CA GLU A 427 10.11 5.85 4.73
C GLU A 427 9.49 7.04 5.47
N ALA A 428 10.30 7.77 6.22
CA ALA A 428 9.88 9.06 6.77
C ALA A 428 9.96 10.12 5.68
N SER A 429 9.06 11.10 5.72
CA SER A 429 9.13 12.30 4.87
C SER A 429 8.99 13.56 5.72
N PRO A 430 9.66 14.67 5.33
CA PRO A 430 9.45 15.99 5.93
C PRO A 430 7.98 16.42 5.96
N MET A 431 7.17 16.00 4.98
CA MET A 431 5.73 16.30 4.92
C MET A 431 4.99 15.77 6.17
N PHE A 432 5.35 14.59 6.66
CA PHE A 432 4.71 13.99 7.83
C PHE A 432 5.31 14.48 9.15
N GLN A 433 6.44 15.20 9.13
CA GLN A 433 7.01 15.85 10.32
C GLN A 433 6.37 17.21 10.60
N LYS A 434 5.75 17.84 9.59
CA LYS A 434 4.88 19.02 9.69
C LYS A 434 3.51 18.66 9.15
N PRO A 435 2.72 17.88 9.90
CA PRO A 435 1.68 17.07 9.32
C PRO A 435 0.48 17.89 8.82
N GLU A 436 0.39 19.19 9.13
CA GLU A 436 -0.52 20.12 8.46
C GLU A 436 -0.25 20.28 6.94
N GLN A 437 0.98 20.04 6.50
CA GLN A 437 1.39 20.19 5.09
C GLN A 437 0.73 19.17 4.17
N ILE A 438 0.40 17.97 4.67
CA ILE A 438 -0.31 16.95 3.87
C ILE A 438 -1.74 17.40 3.53
N CYS A 439 -2.36 18.17 4.43
CA CYS A 439 -3.71 18.68 4.25
C CYS A 439 -3.74 19.92 3.35
N ALA A 440 -2.65 20.70 3.37
CA ALA A 440 -2.56 22.01 2.73
C ALA A 440 -2.78 22.00 1.22
N SER A 441 -2.46 20.91 0.52
CA SER A 441 -2.68 20.79 -0.93
C SER A 441 -4.16 20.90 -1.31
N CYS A 442 -5.04 20.29 -0.51
CA CYS A 442 -6.46 20.19 -0.80
C CYS A 442 -7.30 21.15 0.05
N HIS A 443 -6.90 21.42 1.30
CA HIS A 443 -7.60 22.31 2.23
C HIS A 443 -7.22 23.80 2.08
N ASN A 444 -6.90 24.19 0.85
CA ASN A 444 -6.68 25.58 0.45
C ASN A 444 -7.06 25.73 -1.03
N VAL A 445 -8.35 25.73 -1.36
CA VAL A 445 -8.82 25.65 -2.75
C VAL A 445 -8.81 27.02 -3.40
N HIS A 446 -7.87 27.21 -4.33
CA HIS A 446 -7.76 28.42 -5.14
C HIS A 446 -7.25 28.10 -6.55
N LEU A 447 -7.46 29.03 -7.48
CA LEU A 447 -6.99 28.96 -8.85
C LEU A 447 -6.52 30.35 -9.30
N ASP A 448 -5.22 30.46 -9.60
CA ASP A 448 -4.60 31.63 -10.25
C ASP A 448 -5.22 31.82 -11.63
N ARG A 449 -6.12 32.81 -11.78
CA ARG A 449 -6.91 33.00 -12.99
C ARG A 449 -6.15 33.83 -14.02
N ASP A 450 -5.27 34.73 -13.58
CA ASP A 450 -4.54 35.64 -14.48
C ASP A 450 -3.12 35.18 -14.82
N ALA A 451 -2.69 34.05 -14.26
CA ALA A 451 -1.40 33.39 -14.52
C ALA A 451 -0.19 34.19 -14.02
N ASP A 452 -0.35 35.13 -13.09
CA ASP A 452 0.75 35.94 -12.57
C ASP A 452 1.62 35.22 -11.52
N GLY A 453 1.23 34.00 -11.14
CA GLY A 453 1.90 33.16 -10.17
C GLY A 453 1.58 33.51 -8.71
N LYS A 454 0.58 34.37 -8.47
CA LYS A 454 0.11 34.75 -7.14
C LYS A 454 -1.35 34.37 -6.99
N ILE A 455 -1.76 34.25 -5.72
CA ILE A 455 -3.16 34.04 -5.36
C ILE A 455 -3.60 35.26 -4.59
N VAL A 456 -4.48 36.05 -5.21
CA VAL A 456 -5.00 37.30 -4.68
C VAL A 456 -6.52 37.20 -4.62
N LYS A 457 -7.07 37.09 -3.42
CA LYS A 457 -8.51 37.09 -3.18
C LYS A 457 -9.18 38.33 -3.79
N GLY A 458 -10.26 38.13 -4.54
CA GLY A 458 -10.94 39.22 -5.28
C GLY A 458 -10.42 39.44 -6.70
N VAL A 459 -9.23 38.90 -7.00
CA VAL A 459 -8.72 38.75 -8.37
C VAL A 459 -8.89 37.29 -8.77
N ASP A 460 -8.30 36.36 -8.04
CA ASP A 460 -8.34 34.92 -8.32
C ASP A 460 -9.57 34.21 -7.76
N LEU A 461 -9.81 32.99 -8.26
CA LEU A 461 -10.84 32.12 -7.71
C LEU A 461 -10.32 31.56 -6.39
N VAL A 462 -10.92 31.96 -5.27
CA VAL A 462 -10.59 31.47 -3.93
C VAL A 462 -11.86 30.90 -3.30
N LEU A 463 -11.92 29.58 -3.18
CA LEU A 463 -13.09 28.85 -2.67
C LEU A 463 -12.93 28.45 -1.21
N GLN A 464 -11.71 28.18 -0.76
CA GLN A 464 -11.41 27.74 0.59
C GLN A 464 -10.02 28.21 1.03
N THR A 465 -9.91 28.74 2.24
CA THR A 465 -8.67 29.29 2.83
C THR A 465 -8.27 28.61 4.14
N THR A 466 -8.72 27.38 4.41
CA THR A 466 -8.58 26.73 5.73
C THR A 466 -7.13 26.63 6.20
N TYR A 467 -6.18 26.32 5.32
CA TYR A 467 -4.78 26.28 5.69
C TYR A 467 -4.21 27.66 6.01
N ASP A 468 -4.60 28.69 5.26
CA ASP A 468 -4.17 30.07 5.53
C ASP A 468 -4.74 30.59 6.85
N GLU A 469 -6.00 30.28 7.15
CA GLU A 469 -6.62 30.55 8.45
C GLU A 469 -5.89 29.82 9.59
N PHE A 470 -5.42 28.59 9.34
CA PHE A 470 -4.63 27.84 10.31
C PHE A 470 -3.26 28.46 10.57
N ARG A 471 -2.67 29.12 9.59
CA ARG A 471 -1.44 29.89 9.79
C ARG A 471 -1.68 31.11 10.67
N GLU A 472 -2.87 31.73 10.63
CA GLU A 472 -3.25 32.80 11.57
C GLU A 472 -3.30 32.26 13.02
N TYR A 473 -3.86 31.07 13.22
CA TYR A 473 -3.85 30.39 14.52
C TYR A 473 -2.44 30.13 15.04
N GLN A 474 -1.54 29.60 14.19
CA GLN A 474 -0.14 29.39 14.56
C GLN A 474 0.57 30.71 14.88
N ALA A 475 0.33 31.76 14.09
CA ALA A 475 0.89 33.08 14.32
C ALA A 475 0.41 33.71 15.64
N ALA A 476 -0.81 33.38 16.07
CA ALA A 476 -1.37 33.75 17.37
C ALA A 476 -0.85 32.89 18.54
N GLY A 477 0.12 31.99 18.32
CA GLY A 477 0.70 31.12 19.35
C GLY A 477 0.00 29.77 19.52
N GLY A 478 -0.86 29.39 18.57
CA GLY A 478 -1.53 28.10 18.55
C GLY A 478 -0.55 26.92 18.38
N GLY A 479 -0.61 25.94 19.29
CA GLY A 479 0.32 24.80 19.33
C GLY A 479 -0.20 23.49 18.73
N ALA A 480 -1.47 23.41 18.34
CA ALA A 480 -2.06 22.20 17.74
C ALA A 480 -1.76 22.09 16.24
N SER A 481 -1.91 20.89 15.68
CA SER A 481 -1.85 20.61 14.22
C SER A 481 -3.21 20.10 13.71
N CYS A 482 -3.41 20.06 12.39
CA CYS A 482 -4.66 19.52 11.82
C CYS A 482 -4.95 18.08 12.32
N PRO A 483 -3.97 17.14 12.31
CA PRO A 483 -4.17 15.78 12.83
C PRO A 483 -4.42 15.72 14.34
N THR A 484 -3.98 16.72 15.11
CA THR A 484 -4.27 16.75 16.56
C THR A 484 -5.79 16.74 16.81
N CYS A 485 -6.58 17.41 15.98
CA CYS A 485 -8.04 17.47 16.11
C CYS A 485 -8.78 16.51 15.17
N HIS A 486 -8.34 16.38 13.91
CA HIS A 486 -9.05 15.62 12.88
C HIS A 486 -8.60 14.17 12.72
N MET A 487 -7.45 13.81 13.29
CA MET A 487 -6.92 12.44 13.33
C MET A 487 -6.43 12.11 14.74
N PRO A 488 -7.29 12.21 15.78
CA PRO A 488 -6.86 12.05 17.15
C PRO A 488 -6.23 10.66 17.36
N VAL A 489 -5.34 10.56 18.35
CA VAL A 489 -4.76 9.27 18.74
C VAL A 489 -5.87 8.31 19.17
N VAL A 490 -5.85 7.08 18.65
CA VAL A 490 -6.79 6.03 19.01
C VAL A 490 -6.28 5.31 20.27
N PRO A 491 -6.91 5.48 21.45
CA PRO A 491 -6.43 4.84 22.67
C PRO A 491 -6.43 3.31 22.54
N GLY A 492 -5.34 2.67 22.96
CA GLY A 492 -5.19 1.21 22.93
C GLY A 492 -4.82 0.62 21.58
N LEU A 493 -4.91 1.36 20.48
CA LEU A 493 -4.43 0.91 19.17
C LEU A 493 -2.93 1.24 19.05
N THR A 494 -2.08 0.25 19.28
CA THR A 494 -0.62 0.42 19.28
C THR A 494 0.06 -0.21 18.05
N ARG A 495 -0.68 -0.93 17.22
CA ARG A 495 -0.18 -1.53 15.99
C ARG A 495 -0.67 -0.72 14.80
N ALA A 496 0.25 -0.05 14.10
CA ALA A 496 -0.08 0.68 12.88
C ALA A 496 -0.52 -0.28 11.74
N ALA A 497 -0.03 -1.52 11.79
CA ALA A 497 -0.51 -2.62 10.95
C ALA A 497 -0.96 -3.77 11.86
N ASP A 498 -2.25 -4.08 11.80
CA ASP A 498 -2.93 -5.04 12.68
C ASP A 498 -2.33 -6.43 12.55
N THR A 499 -2.09 -6.83 11.30
CA THR A 499 -1.74 -8.21 10.91
C THR A 499 -0.49 -8.26 10.04
N ALA A 500 0.18 -7.13 9.77
CA ALA A 500 1.44 -7.18 9.04
C ALA A 500 2.44 -8.03 9.83
N LEU A 501 2.81 -9.14 9.22
CA LEU A 501 3.96 -9.91 9.62
C LEU A 501 5.17 -9.02 9.31
N VAL A 502 5.74 -8.41 10.35
CA VAL A 502 7.14 -7.99 10.29
C VAL A 502 7.88 -9.21 9.75
N PRO A 503 8.72 -9.10 8.70
CA PRO A 503 9.48 -10.22 8.19
C PRO A 503 10.08 -10.95 9.38
N PHE A 504 9.91 -12.28 9.40
CA PHE A 504 10.12 -13.28 10.46
C PHE A 504 11.52 -13.31 11.13
N GLU A 505 12.21 -12.19 11.12
CA GLU A 505 13.55 -11.96 11.59
C GLU A 505 13.54 -11.27 12.97
N GLN A 506 12.38 -11.15 13.66
CA GLN A 506 12.30 -10.46 14.96
C GLN A 506 11.63 -11.20 16.13
N ASP A 507 10.83 -12.28 15.97
CA ASP A 507 10.12 -13.00 17.08
C ASP A 507 9.53 -12.09 18.19
N LYS A 508 9.23 -10.83 17.84
CA LYS A 508 8.81 -9.77 18.73
C LYS A 508 7.74 -8.97 18.01
N ASP A 509 6.75 -8.53 18.75
CA ASP A 509 5.75 -7.60 18.25
C ASP A 509 6.44 -6.36 17.67
N ALA A 510 5.85 -5.80 16.61
CA ALA A 510 6.26 -4.49 16.13
C ALA A 510 6.22 -3.49 17.31
N PRO A 511 7.20 -2.57 17.42
CA PRO A 511 7.22 -1.62 18.52
C PRO A 511 5.90 -0.85 18.55
N PRO A 512 5.31 -0.64 19.74
CA PRO A 512 4.07 0.09 19.85
C PRO A 512 4.22 1.47 19.20
N ARG A 513 3.25 1.82 18.37
CA ARG A 513 3.15 3.09 17.68
C ARG A 513 1.98 3.89 18.23
N VAL A 514 2.10 5.20 18.14
CA VAL A 514 0.94 6.09 18.25
C VAL A 514 0.16 5.95 16.94
N VAL A 515 -1.05 5.40 17.01
CA VAL A 515 -1.92 5.25 15.84
C VAL A 515 -2.98 6.34 15.86
N HIS A 516 -3.05 7.08 14.76
CA HIS A 516 -4.01 8.16 14.56
C HIS A 516 -5.26 7.63 13.85
N ASP A 517 -6.41 8.17 14.22
CA ASP A 517 -7.70 7.84 13.63
C ASP A 517 -7.77 8.37 12.18
N HIS A 518 -8.10 7.50 11.23
CA HIS A 518 -8.25 7.83 9.80
C HIS A 518 -9.72 7.99 9.38
N SER A 519 -10.63 8.28 10.31
CA SER A 519 -12.01 8.63 9.99
C SER A 519 -12.15 10.08 9.55
N PHE A 520 -11.10 10.89 9.80
CA PHE A 520 -10.97 12.29 9.39
C PHE A 520 -12.23 13.10 9.76
N VAL A 521 -12.66 12.94 11.01
CA VAL A 521 -13.94 13.48 11.46
C VAL A 521 -14.03 14.97 11.13
N GLY A 522 -15.06 15.33 10.38
CA GLY A 522 -15.35 16.68 9.95
C GLY A 522 -16.83 16.98 10.10
N VAL A 523 -17.30 18.00 9.39
CA VAL A 523 -18.70 18.44 9.45
C VAL A 523 -19.61 17.76 8.42
N ASP A 524 -19.01 17.17 7.38
CA ASP A 524 -19.72 16.51 6.30
C ASP A 524 -20.01 15.04 6.62
N TYR A 525 -21.04 14.50 5.97
CA TYR A 525 -21.48 13.12 6.09
C TYR A 525 -22.15 12.67 4.79
N PRO A 526 -22.16 11.36 4.48
CA PRO A 526 -22.78 10.84 3.26
C PRO A 526 -24.30 10.98 3.33
N LEU A 527 -24.88 11.88 2.54
CA LEU A 527 -26.33 12.09 2.47
C LEU A 527 -27.08 10.89 1.86
N ASP A 528 -26.40 10.02 1.13
CA ASP A 528 -26.95 8.79 0.55
C ASP A 528 -27.03 7.62 1.56
N THR A 529 -26.43 7.76 2.74
CA THR A 529 -26.54 6.80 3.87
C THR A 529 -27.62 7.24 4.87
N VAL A 530 -28.38 6.30 5.43
CA VAL A 530 -29.35 6.61 6.52
C VAL A 530 -28.57 6.97 7.79
N GLN A 531 -28.93 8.05 8.48
CA GLN A 531 -28.21 8.59 9.64
C GLN A 531 -27.94 7.58 10.75
N GLU A 532 -28.90 6.71 11.07
CA GLU A 532 -28.75 5.66 12.09
C GLU A 532 -27.62 4.67 11.75
N ARG A 533 -27.15 4.69 10.50
CA ARG A 533 -26.05 3.90 9.97
C ARG A 533 -24.79 4.74 9.71
N ASP A 534 -24.75 6.01 10.08
CA ASP A 534 -23.53 6.83 10.02
C ASP A 534 -22.70 6.61 11.30
N PRO A 535 -21.61 5.80 11.24
CA PRO A 535 -20.80 5.48 12.41
C PRO A 535 -20.03 6.70 12.96
N GLN A 536 -19.92 7.79 12.19
CA GLN A 536 -19.21 9.00 12.58
C GLN A 536 -20.09 10.05 13.27
N ALA A 537 -21.42 9.90 13.25
CA ALA A 537 -22.33 10.91 13.80
C ALA A 537 -22.01 11.33 15.25
N PRO A 538 -21.70 10.42 16.19
CA PRO A 538 -21.31 10.81 17.55
C PRO A 538 -19.99 11.59 17.61
N LYS A 539 -18.99 11.18 16.80
CA LYS A 539 -17.68 11.86 16.72
C LYS A 539 -17.85 13.28 16.17
N ARG A 540 -18.65 13.44 15.11
CA ARG A 540 -18.97 14.75 14.51
C ARG A 540 -19.70 15.67 15.49
N ALA A 541 -20.67 15.15 16.23
CA ALA A 541 -21.37 15.92 17.27
C ALA A 541 -20.44 16.33 18.41
N ALA A 542 -19.49 15.48 18.81
CA ALA A 542 -18.48 15.83 19.80
C ALA A 542 -17.51 16.92 19.27
N LEU A 543 -17.04 16.78 18.03
CA LEU A 543 -16.18 17.76 17.36
C LEU A 543 -16.84 19.15 17.32
N LEU A 544 -18.10 19.22 16.87
CA LEU A 544 -18.85 20.47 16.76
C LEU A 544 -19.12 21.12 18.13
N ARG A 545 -19.38 20.32 19.17
CA ARG A 545 -19.55 20.84 20.55
C ARG A 545 -18.27 21.39 21.16
N GLY A 546 -17.11 20.86 20.74
CA GLY A 546 -15.80 21.39 21.12
C GLY A 546 -15.29 22.54 20.24
N ALA A 547 -16.02 22.93 19.18
CA ALA A 547 -15.57 23.93 18.22
C ALA A 547 -15.92 25.38 18.64
N ALA A 548 -16.95 25.57 19.45
CA ALA A 548 -17.38 26.89 19.90
C ALA A 548 -17.97 26.87 21.31
N SER A 549 -17.84 28.00 21.99
CA SER A 549 -18.63 28.30 23.19
C SER A 549 -19.52 29.52 22.97
N VAL A 550 -20.63 29.53 23.67
CA VAL A 550 -21.54 30.68 23.75
C VAL A 550 -21.60 31.19 25.19
N ALA A 551 -21.81 32.48 25.39
CA ALA A 551 -22.04 33.08 26.71
C ALA A 551 -22.92 34.33 26.62
N PHE A 552 -23.58 34.70 27.72
CA PHE A 552 -24.12 36.04 27.88
C PHE A 552 -22.99 37.00 28.25
N GLU A 553 -22.84 38.12 27.54
CA GLU A 553 -21.84 39.14 27.90
C GLU A 553 -22.25 39.87 29.19
N ALA A 554 -23.55 40.04 29.37
CA ALA A 554 -24.19 40.56 30.57
C ALA A 554 -25.57 39.90 30.74
N PRO A 555 -26.13 39.89 31.96
CA PRO A 555 -27.50 39.41 32.19
C PRO A 555 -28.50 40.11 31.26
N PRO A 556 -29.46 39.38 30.68
CA PRO A 556 -30.55 40.00 29.93
C PRO A 556 -31.33 41.01 30.77
N THR A 557 -31.73 42.13 30.18
CA THR A 557 -32.51 43.17 30.87
C THR A 557 -33.74 43.58 30.09
N VAL A 558 -34.80 43.97 30.80
CA VAL A 558 -36.00 44.56 30.22
C VAL A 558 -36.05 46.05 30.56
N GLU A 559 -35.95 46.90 29.53
CA GLU A 559 -35.98 48.34 29.66
C GLU A 559 -36.95 48.96 28.66
N ALA A 560 -37.87 49.81 29.14
CA ALA A 560 -38.85 50.50 28.30
C ALA A 560 -39.61 49.56 27.33
N GLY A 561 -39.99 48.37 27.81
CA GLY A 561 -40.71 47.36 27.02
C GLY A 561 -39.85 46.62 25.98
N LYS A 562 -38.52 46.76 26.03
CA LYS A 562 -37.58 46.02 25.18
C LYS A 562 -36.72 45.08 26.00
N LEU A 563 -36.63 43.83 25.56
CA LEU A 563 -35.66 42.86 26.04
C LEU A 563 -34.32 43.10 25.32
N LYS A 564 -33.27 43.40 26.09
CA LYS A 564 -31.90 43.63 25.62
C LYS A 564 -30.97 42.58 26.19
N PHE A 565 -30.13 42.00 25.34
CA PHE A 565 -29.08 41.06 25.75
C PHE A 565 -28.00 40.97 24.68
N GLN A 566 -26.85 40.43 25.05
CA GLN A 566 -25.71 40.24 24.17
C GLN A 566 -25.19 38.82 24.29
N ILE A 567 -25.02 38.15 23.15
CA ILE A 567 -24.49 36.79 23.08
C ILE A 567 -23.07 36.83 22.54
N ALA A 568 -22.11 36.42 23.35
CA ALA A 568 -20.73 36.20 22.92
C ALA A 568 -20.59 34.80 22.33
N LEU A 569 -20.01 34.71 21.13
CA LEU A 569 -19.57 33.48 20.49
C LEU A 569 -18.05 33.46 20.46
N THR A 570 -17.44 32.37 20.92
CA THR A 570 -15.99 32.18 20.87
C THR A 570 -15.65 31.00 19.99
N ASN A 571 -14.79 31.20 19.00
CA ASN A 571 -14.20 30.14 18.19
C ASN A 571 -13.11 29.43 18.99
N GLN A 572 -13.20 28.11 19.14
CA GLN A 572 -12.21 27.28 19.84
C GLN A 572 -11.32 26.48 18.88
N THR A 573 -11.47 26.71 17.57
CA THR A 573 -10.74 26.00 16.53
C THR A 573 -9.53 26.77 16.04
N GLY A 574 -8.62 26.05 15.39
CA GLY A 574 -7.42 26.61 14.77
C GLY A 574 -7.64 27.17 13.37
N HIS A 575 -8.87 27.39 12.91
CA HIS A 575 -9.20 27.96 11.60
C HIS A 575 -10.46 28.84 11.74
N ASN A 576 -10.98 29.41 10.67
CA ASN A 576 -12.25 30.14 10.78
C ASN A 576 -13.39 29.21 11.19
N LEU A 577 -14.45 29.75 11.79
CA LEU A 577 -15.62 28.98 12.17
C LEU A 577 -16.92 29.64 11.65
N PRO A 578 -17.60 29.01 10.67
CA PRO A 578 -17.18 27.81 9.92
C PRO A 578 -16.04 28.10 8.90
N THR A 579 -15.14 27.14 8.69
CA THR A 579 -14.12 27.16 7.61
C THR A 579 -14.60 26.38 6.38
N GLY A 580 -13.74 26.25 5.36
CA GLY A 580 -13.98 25.43 4.18
C GLY A 580 -14.83 26.17 3.16
N PHE A 581 -15.76 25.44 2.57
CA PHE A 581 -16.83 25.98 1.73
C PHE A 581 -17.88 26.67 2.63
N ALA A 582 -17.49 27.74 3.33
CA ALA A 582 -18.27 28.40 4.38
C ALA A 582 -19.61 28.97 3.88
N PHE A 583 -19.78 29.13 2.57
CA PHE A 583 -21.07 29.46 1.97
C PHE A 583 -22.08 28.31 2.02
N ALA A 584 -21.62 27.06 2.10
CA ALA A 584 -22.47 25.90 2.32
C ALA A 584 -22.65 25.59 3.82
N ARG A 585 -21.79 26.09 4.71
CA ARG A 585 -21.86 25.74 6.14
C ARG A 585 -22.76 26.71 6.91
N GLN A 586 -23.94 26.24 7.34
CA GLN A 586 -24.83 27.07 8.15
C GLN A 586 -24.49 26.93 9.62
N MET A 587 -24.15 28.05 10.25
CA MET A 587 -23.99 28.15 11.69
C MET A 587 -24.72 29.41 12.17
N TRP A 588 -25.69 29.23 13.06
CA TRP A 588 -26.59 30.32 13.45
C TRP A 588 -27.00 30.22 14.91
N LEU A 589 -27.51 31.32 15.44
CA LEU A 589 -28.13 31.38 16.76
C LEU A 589 -29.63 31.19 16.64
N GLU A 590 -30.15 30.19 17.33
CA GLU A 590 -31.56 30.13 17.68
C GLU A 590 -31.76 30.81 19.03
N VAL A 591 -32.64 31.79 19.08
CA VAL A 591 -32.96 32.54 20.30
C VAL A 591 -34.46 32.50 20.52
N VAL A 592 -34.90 32.07 21.70
CA VAL A 592 -36.31 32.00 22.08
C VAL A 592 -36.49 32.66 23.44
N ALA A 593 -37.29 33.73 23.48
CA ALA A 593 -37.72 34.37 24.72
C ALA A 593 -39.13 33.91 25.06
N THR A 594 -39.29 33.36 26.26
CA THR A 594 -40.56 32.84 26.79
C THR A 594 -40.97 33.66 27.99
N GLY A 595 -42.22 34.11 28.02
CA GLY A 595 -42.78 34.89 29.11
C GLY A 595 -43.07 34.06 30.36
N PRO A 596 -43.48 34.71 31.46
CA PRO A 596 -43.74 34.04 32.72
C PRO A 596 -44.88 33.02 32.68
N ALA A 597 -45.82 33.14 31.72
CA ALA A 597 -46.92 32.20 31.54
C ALA A 597 -46.61 31.08 30.52
N GLY A 598 -45.36 31.01 30.03
CA GLY A 598 -44.91 29.99 29.07
C GLY A 598 -45.16 30.36 27.59
N GLU A 599 -45.65 31.56 27.31
CA GLU A 599 -45.89 32.07 25.97
C GLU A 599 -44.59 32.49 25.28
N VAL A 600 -44.44 32.20 23.98
CA VAL A 600 -43.27 32.67 23.22
C VAL A 600 -43.46 34.15 22.88
N LEU A 601 -42.59 34.99 23.45
CA LEU A 601 -42.60 36.44 23.24
C LEU A 601 -41.81 36.85 22.00
N PHE A 602 -40.76 36.08 21.69
CA PHE A 602 -39.88 36.32 20.56
C PHE A 602 -39.15 35.04 20.18
N SER A 603 -38.92 34.86 18.88
CA SER A 603 -38.03 33.83 18.35
C SER A 603 -37.25 34.33 17.16
N SER A 604 -35.98 33.95 17.07
CA SER A 604 -35.12 34.15 15.90
C SER A 604 -34.32 32.88 15.63
N GLY A 605 -34.07 32.57 14.36
CA GLY A 605 -33.32 31.38 13.93
C GLY A 605 -34.00 30.04 14.19
N LYS A 606 -35.29 30.04 14.58
CA LYS A 606 -36.06 28.82 14.84
C LYS A 606 -36.53 28.19 13.53
N VAL A 607 -36.26 26.91 13.36
CA VAL A 607 -36.68 26.12 12.19
C VAL A 607 -37.60 24.98 12.61
N ALA A 608 -38.59 24.65 11.78
CA ALA A 608 -39.57 23.61 12.10
C ALA A 608 -38.98 22.19 12.01
N LYS A 609 -38.17 21.95 10.99
CA LYS A 609 -37.48 20.67 10.74
C LYS A 609 -36.07 20.90 10.18
N PRO A 610 -35.18 19.91 10.24
CA PRO A 610 -33.84 20.02 9.64
C PRO A 610 -33.80 20.36 8.15
N SER A 611 -34.89 20.14 7.41
CA SER A 611 -35.02 20.51 5.99
C SER A 611 -35.71 21.85 5.72
N SER A 612 -36.12 22.58 6.76
CA SER A 612 -36.61 23.97 6.66
C SER A 612 -35.44 24.94 6.60
N ASP A 613 -35.57 26.01 5.82
CA ASP A 613 -34.53 27.04 5.71
C ASP A 613 -34.60 28.07 6.83
N LEU A 614 -33.49 28.79 6.96
CA LEU A 614 -33.45 30.02 7.73
C LEU A 614 -34.14 31.14 6.94
N CYS A 615 -34.82 32.02 7.67
CA CYS A 615 -35.43 33.22 7.13
C CYS A 615 -34.41 34.34 6.86
N ASP A 616 -33.38 34.02 6.08
CA ASP A 616 -32.31 34.96 5.75
C ASP A 616 -32.75 35.91 4.62
N ALA A 617 -32.78 37.21 4.91
CA ALA A 617 -33.16 38.24 3.93
C ALA A 617 -32.34 38.15 2.64
N SER A 618 -31.05 37.82 2.76
CA SER A 618 -30.13 37.82 1.60
C SER A 618 -30.42 36.74 0.56
N THR A 619 -31.20 35.70 0.92
CA THR A 619 -31.63 34.62 0.01
C THR A 619 -33.08 34.81 -0.43
N LEU A 620 -33.92 35.46 0.40
CA LEU A 620 -35.32 35.76 0.07
C LEU A 620 -35.49 36.88 -0.95
N ASP A 621 -34.46 37.71 -1.13
CA ASP A 621 -34.44 38.83 -2.10
C ASP A 621 -33.81 38.43 -3.44
N ASP A 622 -33.55 37.13 -3.67
CA ASP A 622 -32.83 36.58 -4.82
C ASP A 622 -33.65 35.48 -5.52
N ASP A 623 -33.19 34.99 -6.68
CA ASP A 623 -33.83 33.95 -7.48
C ASP A 623 -33.92 32.59 -6.75
N LEU A 624 -33.05 32.39 -5.75
CA LEU A 624 -33.05 31.20 -4.91
C LEU A 624 -34.26 31.13 -3.96
N LYS A 625 -35.02 32.23 -3.77
CA LYS A 625 -36.24 32.26 -2.95
C LYS A 625 -37.22 31.14 -3.33
N LYS A 626 -37.36 30.82 -4.61
CA LYS A 626 -38.28 29.76 -5.10
C LYS A 626 -37.95 28.36 -4.56
N HIS A 627 -36.74 28.17 -4.05
CA HIS A 627 -36.28 26.92 -3.44
C HIS A 627 -36.31 26.95 -1.90
N VAL A 628 -36.68 28.08 -1.29
CA VAL A 628 -36.78 28.24 0.16
C VAL A 628 -38.10 27.64 0.67
N VAL A 629 -38.04 26.87 1.77
CA VAL A 629 -39.17 26.18 2.37
C VAL A 629 -39.21 26.42 3.88
N GLY A 630 -40.39 26.76 4.40
CA GLY A 630 -40.62 27.01 5.83
C GLY A 630 -40.32 28.45 6.25
N CYS A 631 -40.17 29.36 5.28
CA CYS A 631 -39.99 30.78 5.54
C CYS A 631 -40.66 31.65 4.49
N ASP A 632 -41.58 32.53 4.93
CA ASP A 632 -42.27 33.48 4.05
C ASP A 632 -41.78 34.93 4.23
N ALA A 633 -41.14 35.24 5.36
CA ALA A 633 -40.69 36.59 5.71
C ALA A 633 -39.32 36.55 6.39
N ALA A 634 -38.46 37.53 6.10
CA ALA A 634 -37.13 37.61 6.67
C ALA A 634 -37.15 37.77 8.20
N ASP A 635 -36.27 37.05 8.90
CA ASP A 635 -36.06 37.18 10.33
C ASP A 635 -35.17 38.40 10.61
N PRO A 636 -35.70 39.46 11.23
CA PRO A 636 -34.97 40.71 11.41
C PRO A 636 -33.81 40.60 12.41
N GLN A 637 -33.77 39.58 13.26
CA GLN A 637 -32.76 39.43 14.32
C GLN A 637 -31.76 38.30 14.04
N LEU A 638 -31.93 37.57 12.93
CA LEU A 638 -31.11 36.41 12.57
C LEU A 638 -29.61 36.72 12.65
N VAL A 639 -28.89 35.88 13.40
CA VAL A 639 -27.43 35.80 13.38
C VAL A 639 -27.05 34.49 12.72
N ASN A 640 -26.54 34.59 11.49
CA ASN A 640 -26.06 33.48 10.68
C ASN A 640 -24.66 33.84 10.16
N VAL A 641 -23.64 33.06 10.52
CA VAL A 641 -22.24 33.31 10.11
C VAL A 641 -21.83 32.55 8.85
N GLN A 642 -22.80 31.94 8.16
CA GLN A 642 -22.65 31.39 6.82
C GLN A 642 -22.28 32.50 5.82
N LEU A 643 -21.39 32.21 4.88
CA LEU A 643 -21.20 33.06 3.71
C LEU A 643 -22.33 32.83 2.69
N LYS A 644 -22.32 33.57 1.58
CA LYS A 644 -23.11 33.22 0.40
C LYS A 644 -22.23 33.16 -0.84
N LEU A 645 -22.54 32.24 -1.73
CA LEU A 645 -21.85 32.08 -3.00
C LEU A 645 -22.52 32.97 -4.03
N ILE A 646 -21.74 33.78 -4.71
CA ILE A 646 -22.22 34.67 -5.77
C ILE A 646 -21.51 34.35 -7.08
N ASP A 647 -22.21 34.58 -8.19
CA ASP A 647 -21.74 34.33 -9.54
C ASP A 647 -20.68 35.33 -10.01
N ARG A 648 -20.64 36.54 -9.43
CA ARG A 648 -19.67 37.57 -9.78
C ARG A 648 -19.23 38.40 -8.57
N ILE A 649 -17.94 38.36 -8.25
CA ILE A 649 -17.33 39.19 -7.20
C ILE A 649 -16.79 40.52 -7.73
N ALA A 650 -16.58 41.46 -6.83
CA ALA A 650 -15.80 42.68 -7.04
C ALA A 650 -15.02 43.05 -5.77
N VAL A 651 -13.97 43.86 -5.91
CA VAL A 651 -13.27 44.45 -4.77
C VAL A 651 -13.93 45.76 -4.39
N LEU A 652 -14.29 45.90 -3.11
CA LEU A 652 -14.89 47.12 -2.59
C LEU A 652 -13.88 48.29 -2.70
N PRO A 653 -14.24 49.43 -3.32
CA PRO A 653 -13.38 50.61 -3.32
C PRO A 653 -13.41 51.31 -1.96
N ASP A 654 -12.28 51.88 -1.56
CA ASP A 654 -12.16 52.79 -0.43
C ASP A 654 -12.69 54.20 -0.78
N ALA A 655 -12.62 55.12 0.19
CA ALA A 655 -13.11 56.49 0.01
C ALA A 655 -12.39 57.28 -1.10
N LYS A 656 -11.22 56.82 -1.56
CA LYS A 656 -10.43 57.43 -2.64
C LYS A 656 -10.55 56.66 -3.97
N GLY A 657 -11.37 55.61 -4.00
CA GLY A 657 -11.55 54.75 -5.17
C GLY A 657 -10.47 53.66 -5.33
N ALA A 658 -9.55 53.50 -4.38
CA ALA A 658 -8.56 52.43 -4.40
C ALA A 658 -9.15 51.12 -3.84
N PRO A 659 -8.62 49.94 -4.21
CA PRO A 659 -9.08 48.67 -3.65
C PRO A 659 -8.96 48.62 -2.12
N SER A 660 -10.08 48.50 -1.40
CA SER A 660 -10.07 48.42 0.05
C SER A 660 -9.53 47.07 0.53
N LYS A 661 -8.88 47.09 1.69
CA LYS A 661 -8.30 45.91 2.33
C LYS A 661 -8.85 45.72 3.74
N ASP A 662 -9.01 44.47 4.15
CA ASP A 662 -9.28 44.12 5.54
C ASP A 662 -8.02 44.31 6.41
N ASP A 663 -8.17 44.11 7.71
CA ASP A 663 -7.08 44.16 8.70
C ASP A 663 -6.05 43.04 8.54
N ARG A 664 -6.27 42.07 7.63
CA ARG A 664 -5.27 41.08 7.19
C ARG A 664 -4.53 41.52 5.93
N GLY A 665 -4.89 42.68 5.37
CA GLY A 665 -4.34 43.19 4.12
C GLY A 665 -4.89 42.49 2.86
N GLU A 666 -5.92 41.66 3.00
CA GLU A 666 -6.65 41.03 1.88
C GLU A 666 -7.68 42.01 1.31
N PHE A 667 -8.01 41.89 0.03
CA PHE A 667 -9.08 42.70 -0.54
C PHE A 667 -10.44 42.37 0.08
N VAL A 668 -11.22 43.41 0.35
CA VAL A 668 -12.61 43.25 0.80
C VAL A 668 -13.47 42.93 -0.41
N VAL A 669 -13.91 41.66 -0.49
CA VAL A 669 -14.71 41.16 -1.61
C VAL A 669 -16.20 41.39 -1.35
N VAL A 670 -16.89 41.92 -2.36
CA VAL A 670 -18.33 42.19 -2.37
C VAL A 670 -18.97 41.66 -3.65
N GLY A 671 -20.30 41.73 -3.73
CA GLY A 671 -21.03 41.43 -4.96
C GLY A 671 -20.70 42.43 -6.07
N GLY A 672 -20.37 41.90 -7.24
CA GLY A 672 -20.24 42.70 -8.45
C GLY A 672 -21.58 43.32 -8.86
N ARG A 673 -21.53 44.19 -9.88
CA ARG A 673 -22.76 44.73 -10.47
C ARG A 673 -23.61 43.58 -11.01
N ASP A 674 -24.89 43.58 -10.62
CA ASP A 674 -25.89 42.56 -10.97
C ASP A 674 -25.50 41.14 -10.55
N ALA A 675 -24.67 40.98 -9.51
CA ALA A 675 -24.31 39.67 -8.97
C ALA A 675 -25.50 39.03 -8.22
N HIS A 676 -25.68 37.72 -8.36
CA HIS A 676 -26.78 36.97 -7.76
C HIS A 676 -26.25 35.81 -6.91
N GLU A 677 -27.00 35.44 -5.86
CA GLU A 677 -26.68 34.22 -5.10
C GLU A 677 -26.90 33.00 -5.99
N THR A 678 -25.94 32.08 -6.01
CA THR A 678 -25.96 30.92 -6.88
C THR A 678 -25.58 29.65 -6.13
N VAL A 679 -25.93 28.51 -6.71
CA VAL A 679 -25.42 27.20 -6.29
C VAL A 679 -24.31 26.69 -7.18
N LEU A 680 -23.97 27.39 -8.27
CA LEU A 680 -22.93 27.00 -9.23
C LEU A 680 -21.62 27.74 -8.96
N GLN A 681 -20.49 27.11 -9.25
CA GLN A 681 -19.16 27.73 -9.15
C GLN A 681 -18.82 28.45 -10.45
N HIS A 682 -18.68 29.78 -10.38
CA HIS A 682 -18.27 30.61 -11.52
C HIS A 682 -16.80 31.01 -11.40
N PRO A 683 -16.03 31.10 -12.50
CA PRO A 683 -14.63 31.54 -12.46
C PRO A 683 -14.44 32.97 -11.91
N GLU A 684 -15.43 33.84 -12.14
CA GLU A 684 -15.48 35.21 -11.64
C GLU A 684 -16.32 35.33 -10.35
N GLY A 685 -16.83 34.21 -9.84
CA GLY A 685 -17.64 34.14 -8.64
C GLY A 685 -16.81 33.98 -7.36
N GLY A 686 -17.50 33.83 -6.25
CA GLY A 686 -16.85 33.60 -4.96
C GLY A 686 -17.78 33.75 -3.76
N ALA A 687 -17.21 33.56 -2.58
CA ALA A 687 -17.95 33.64 -1.32
C ALA A 687 -17.86 35.05 -0.71
N ILE A 688 -19.00 35.63 -0.33
CA ILE A 688 -19.07 36.91 0.36
C ILE A 688 -19.88 36.83 1.65
N ALA A 689 -19.66 37.80 2.53
CA ALA A 689 -20.39 37.91 3.80
C ALA A 689 -21.88 38.14 3.58
N ARG A 690 -22.71 37.52 4.41
CA ARG A 690 -24.12 37.91 4.56
C ARG A 690 -24.21 39.18 5.39
N LYS A 691 -25.33 39.89 5.30
CA LYS A 691 -25.58 41.08 6.14
C LYS A 691 -26.61 40.75 7.20
N ARG A 692 -26.34 41.10 8.45
CA ARG A 692 -27.30 40.95 9.54
C ARG A 692 -28.50 41.86 9.28
N PRO A 693 -29.75 41.34 9.24
CA PRO A 693 -30.90 42.18 8.91
C PRO A 693 -31.11 43.38 9.84
N ALA A 694 -30.83 43.22 11.14
CA ALA A 694 -30.97 44.25 12.17
C ALA A 694 -29.95 45.40 12.04
N THR A 695 -28.67 45.10 11.80
CA THR A 695 -27.58 46.10 11.83
C THR A 695 -27.04 46.46 10.45
N LYS A 696 -27.38 45.67 9.42
CA LYS A 696 -26.83 45.74 8.05
C LYS A 696 -25.34 45.48 7.94
N GLU A 697 -24.68 45.15 9.04
CA GLU A 697 -23.26 44.80 9.09
C GLU A 697 -23.00 43.42 8.48
N ALA A 698 -21.81 43.26 7.92
CA ALA A 698 -21.35 41.98 7.40
C ALA A 698 -21.16 40.98 8.55
N VAL A 699 -21.68 39.77 8.36
CA VAL A 699 -21.47 38.63 9.24
C VAL A 699 -20.59 37.62 8.51
N VAL A 700 -19.34 37.53 8.97
CA VAL A 700 -18.33 36.60 8.46
C VAL A 700 -18.09 35.46 9.46
N PRO A 701 -17.49 34.34 9.04
CA PRO A 701 -16.93 33.36 9.95
C PRO A 701 -16.07 33.99 11.05
N LEU A 702 -16.06 33.37 12.23
CA LEU A 702 -15.21 33.81 13.34
C LEU A 702 -13.77 33.37 13.07
N ARG A 703 -12.80 34.26 13.24
CA ARG A 703 -11.37 33.94 13.15
C ARG A 703 -10.93 32.96 14.22
N PRO A 704 -9.79 32.26 14.04
CA PRO A 704 -9.26 31.39 15.07
C PRO A 704 -9.16 32.13 16.41
N LEU A 705 -9.71 31.52 17.47
CA LEU A 705 -9.70 32.06 18.83
C LEU A 705 -10.47 33.39 19.02
N GLU A 706 -11.20 33.87 17.99
CA GLU A 706 -11.98 35.10 18.08
C GLU A 706 -13.17 34.94 19.03
N LYS A 707 -13.40 35.94 19.88
CA LYS A 707 -14.65 36.18 20.60
C LYS A 707 -15.41 37.32 19.92
N ARG A 708 -16.62 37.06 19.42
CA ARG A 708 -17.51 38.07 18.81
C ARG A 708 -18.85 38.13 19.51
N THR A 709 -19.35 39.34 19.75
CA THR A 709 -20.60 39.57 20.48
C THR A 709 -21.71 40.07 19.57
N PHE A 710 -22.90 39.51 19.73
CA PHE A 710 -24.10 39.88 18.98
C PHE A 710 -25.17 40.43 19.92
N GLY A 711 -25.50 41.71 19.75
CA GLY A 711 -26.54 42.38 20.52
C GLY A 711 -27.94 42.17 19.96
N TYR A 712 -28.90 41.95 20.85
CA TYR A 712 -30.33 41.86 20.55
C TYR A 712 -31.07 42.95 21.31
N ALA A 713 -32.04 43.57 20.64
CA ALA A 713 -32.95 44.56 21.22
C ALA A 713 -34.35 44.32 20.66
N VAL A 714 -35.16 43.59 21.42
CA VAL A 714 -36.44 43.06 20.95
C VAL A 714 -37.58 43.75 21.68
N ALA A 715 -38.55 44.29 20.95
CA ALA A 715 -39.77 44.82 21.55
C ALA A 715 -40.63 43.67 22.08
N LEU A 716 -41.00 43.71 23.36
CA LEU A 716 -41.91 42.75 23.94
C LEU A 716 -43.36 43.07 23.53
N PRO A 717 -44.22 42.06 23.32
CA PRO A 717 -45.64 42.28 23.09
C PRO A 717 -46.30 43.12 24.21
N ARG A 718 -47.37 43.85 23.89
CA ARG A 718 -48.16 44.54 24.93
C ARG A 718 -48.94 43.49 25.74
N GLY A 719 -49.09 43.72 27.05
CA GLY A 719 -49.90 42.87 27.91
C GLY A 719 -49.19 41.61 28.44
N VAL A 720 -47.87 41.49 28.26
CA VAL A 720 -47.07 40.43 28.88
C VAL A 720 -47.17 40.52 30.40
N ALA A 721 -47.42 39.39 31.06
CA ALA A 721 -47.55 39.32 32.50
C ALA A 721 -46.27 39.77 33.22
N LYS A 722 -46.41 40.40 34.39
CA LYS A 722 -45.26 40.67 35.26
C LYS A 722 -44.75 39.36 35.85
N GLY A 723 -43.45 39.13 35.78
CA GLY A 723 -42.79 37.93 36.30
C GLY A 723 -41.46 37.71 35.61
N THR A 724 -40.81 36.59 35.93
CA THR A 724 -39.52 36.21 35.32
C THR A 724 -39.75 35.47 34.02
N GLY A 725 -39.20 36.00 32.92
CA GLY A 725 -39.13 35.31 31.64
C GLY A 725 -37.91 34.40 31.54
N THR A 726 -37.90 33.50 30.56
CA THR A 726 -36.74 32.66 30.25
C THR A 726 -36.25 32.92 28.82
N LEU A 727 -34.93 33.01 28.67
CA LEU A 727 -34.25 33.17 27.40
C LEU A 727 -33.44 31.91 27.11
N SER A 728 -33.80 31.20 26.04
CA SER A 728 -33.06 30.03 25.54
C SER A 728 -32.25 30.44 24.32
N VAL A 729 -30.95 30.17 24.32
CA VAL A 729 -30.06 30.42 23.18
C VAL A 729 -29.35 29.13 22.81
N ARG A 730 -29.37 28.78 21.53
CA ARG A 730 -28.67 27.61 20.99
C ARG A 730 -27.82 28.01 19.79
N LEU A 731 -26.57 27.58 19.79
CA LEU A 731 -25.72 27.62 18.61
C LEU A 731 -25.91 26.33 17.83
N LEU A 732 -26.41 26.45 16.61
CA LEU A 732 -26.79 25.33 15.77
C LEU A 732 -25.92 25.30 14.52
N PHE A 733 -25.63 24.08 14.06
CA PHE A 733 -24.87 23.83 12.83
C PHE A 733 -25.61 22.89 11.89
N ARG A 734 -25.52 23.18 10.58
CA ARG A 734 -25.99 22.33 9.48
C ARG A 734 -24.99 22.39 8.32
N ASN A 735 -24.61 21.24 7.76
CA ASN A 735 -23.51 21.12 6.81
C ASN A 735 -23.78 21.73 5.41
N VAL A 736 -25.05 21.77 4.98
CA VAL A 736 -25.48 22.37 3.71
C VAL A 736 -26.87 22.99 3.85
N PRO A 737 -27.17 24.14 3.20
CA PRO A 737 -28.50 24.73 3.28
C PRO A 737 -29.55 23.90 2.51
N PRO A 738 -30.78 23.73 3.02
CA PRO A 738 -31.82 22.99 2.32
C PRO A 738 -32.20 23.59 0.95
N TYR A 739 -32.27 24.92 0.84
CA TYR A 739 -32.52 25.58 -0.45
C TYR A 739 -31.44 25.26 -1.47
N PHE A 740 -30.17 25.13 -1.04
CA PHE A 740 -29.05 24.80 -1.90
C PHE A 740 -29.19 23.39 -2.48
N VAL A 741 -29.56 22.42 -1.62
CA VAL A 741 -29.83 21.02 -2.01
C VAL A 741 -30.99 20.95 -3.02
N ARG A 742 -32.08 21.71 -2.78
CA ARG A 742 -33.23 21.75 -3.69
C ARG A 742 -32.92 22.44 -5.02
N ALA A 743 -32.16 23.54 -5.00
CA ALA A 743 -31.74 24.25 -6.19
C ALA A 743 -30.83 23.38 -7.07
N LEU A 744 -29.82 22.71 -6.48
CA LEU A 744 -29.01 21.72 -7.20
C LEU A 744 -29.87 20.61 -7.79
N GLY A 745 -30.77 20.03 -6.99
CA GLY A 745 -31.67 18.98 -7.47
C GLY A 745 -32.59 19.39 -8.62
N ALA A 746 -32.97 20.68 -8.69
CA ALA A 746 -33.80 21.22 -9.77
C ALA A 746 -33.01 21.44 -11.07
N LEU A 747 -31.70 21.68 -10.98
CA LEU A 747 -30.81 21.84 -12.13
C LEU A 747 -30.24 20.50 -12.61
N GLN A 748 -30.19 19.50 -11.73
CA GLN A 748 -29.56 18.21 -11.94
C GLN A 748 -30.05 17.50 -13.21
N ALA A 749 -29.13 16.89 -13.97
CA ALA A 749 -29.46 16.19 -15.20
C ALA A 749 -30.42 15.00 -14.96
N PRO A 750 -31.37 14.73 -15.87
CA PRO A 750 -32.36 13.66 -15.69
C PRO A 750 -31.77 12.25 -15.58
N ASP A 751 -30.63 11.98 -16.19
CA ASP A 751 -29.96 10.68 -16.27
C ASP A 751 -29.07 10.35 -15.05
N GLU A 752 -28.78 11.32 -14.18
CA GLU A 752 -28.06 11.05 -12.94
C GLU A 752 -28.87 10.18 -11.97
N LYS A 753 -28.25 9.09 -11.48
CA LYS A 753 -28.91 8.01 -10.72
C LYS A 753 -29.54 8.47 -9.40
N VAL A 754 -28.86 9.32 -8.64
CA VAL A 754 -29.31 9.77 -7.31
C VAL A 754 -29.74 11.22 -7.41
N LYS A 755 -31.03 11.49 -7.15
CA LYS A 755 -31.55 12.86 -7.15
C LYS A 755 -31.24 13.55 -5.83
N VAL A 756 -30.36 14.56 -5.87
CA VAL A 756 -29.88 15.25 -4.66
C VAL A 756 -31.00 15.96 -3.93
N GLY A 757 -31.96 16.53 -4.65
CA GLY A 757 -33.15 17.17 -4.07
C GLY A 757 -33.98 16.24 -3.18
N ALA A 758 -33.99 14.93 -3.47
CA ALA A 758 -34.70 13.93 -2.66
C ALA A 758 -33.99 13.60 -1.33
N LEU A 759 -32.76 14.07 -1.14
CA LEU A 759 -31.96 13.85 0.08
C LEU A 759 -32.13 14.99 1.10
N VAL A 760 -32.91 16.03 0.81
CA VAL A 760 -33.03 17.21 1.67
C VAL A 760 -33.55 16.90 3.08
N ASP A 761 -34.43 15.91 3.23
CA ASP A 761 -34.95 15.48 4.53
C ASP A 761 -33.95 14.64 5.35
N ARG A 762 -32.77 14.33 4.78
CA ARG A 762 -31.66 13.67 5.49
C ARG A 762 -30.68 14.66 6.15
N LEU A 763 -30.92 15.96 5.95
CA LEU A 763 -30.13 16.99 6.62
C LEU A 763 -30.30 16.92 8.13
N GLN A 764 -29.23 17.26 8.83
CA GLN A 764 -29.16 17.21 10.29
C GLN A 764 -28.83 18.59 10.84
N ILE A 765 -29.37 18.87 12.03
CA ILE A 765 -28.98 20.02 12.83
C ILE A 765 -28.27 19.50 14.07
N VAL A 766 -27.06 19.97 14.29
CA VAL A 766 -26.27 19.66 15.49
C VAL A 766 -26.30 20.87 16.41
N GLU A 767 -26.70 20.66 17.66
CA GLU A 767 -26.56 21.65 18.72
C GLU A 767 -25.09 21.67 19.19
N MET A 768 -24.39 22.76 18.91
CA MET A 768 -22.99 22.94 19.29
C MET A 768 -22.87 23.39 20.74
N ALA A 769 -23.73 24.30 21.18
CA ALA A 769 -23.75 24.79 22.53
C ALA A 769 -25.11 25.45 22.84
N ALA A 770 -25.46 25.53 24.12
CA ALA A 770 -26.72 26.11 24.56
C ALA A 770 -26.55 26.90 25.87
N LEU A 771 -27.40 27.91 26.05
CA LEU A 771 -27.48 28.76 27.22
C LEU A 771 -28.93 28.95 27.62
N LYS A 772 -29.16 29.11 28.92
CA LYS A 772 -30.42 29.58 29.46
C LYS A 772 -30.15 30.78 30.37
N GLY A 773 -30.93 31.83 30.17
CA GLY A 773 -30.94 33.02 31.01
C GLY A 773 -32.35 33.33 31.49
N ALA A 774 -32.45 34.19 32.50
CA ALA A 774 -33.71 34.76 32.97
C ALA A 774 -33.69 36.27 32.71
N PHE A 775 -34.87 36.88 32.53
CA PHE A 775 -35.02 38.33 32.33
C PHE A 775 -36.27 38.89 32.99
#